data_AF-A0A2N1TJR7-F1
#
_entry.id   AF-A0A2N1TJR7-F1
#
_cell.length_a   1.000
_cell.length_b   1.000
_cell.length_c   1.000
_cell.angle_alpha   90.00
_cell.angle_beta   90.00
_cell.angle_gamma   90.00
#
_symmetry.space_group_name_H-M   'P 1'
#
loop_
_entity.id
_entity.type
_entity.pdbx_description
1 polymer ?
#
loop_
_entity_poly.entity_id
_entity_poly.type
_entity_poly.pdbx_seq_one_letter_code
_entity_poly.pdbx_strand_id
1 'polypeptide(L)'
;MTSIFRTFEQILKDSEDYISHDAGLFCNGLIADLPQKIVIVTSSRRRDRVCDGYQIEFVYHHPTRPRETQKINIQGAGIRIAKLSQALVDIVADSRQIESLEALADLFWRLPFNVAETVELAEKTSNTAYKRIMFWALWAGRLRFPSLPHKLDRTPVNLFQNDKDTQLWEGTLQVFYPKRLLGITCSSSDVSLPDDLADWVRLRCNQRFAAFAMRSEWLPIAGDTRKKPLDLLESFFVAELAEVVADDLTGLLERMHRQPSDPESSMSQQFINWVRESSRFADCVGKKLKTWVRDSLRANDPRHWEIAFFYAPLTGRVGEAFSRIADSAAEIFNSGRFRGLIELCRHAEDCGIETPRAVRILLSRILARLNRCDEALAELEKASAGVMTEREAVDVAYAAGVINRQAGRLDEAVRLLNEAASRAASAAMRDSAAAILNAVGNVHLARGELTQARKSYLKAAANFSRDREKPIVANIQTNLGFVEFRSGNLKKADCCFSLAARNQKMRNNLQGEITSGIMLGRIRLARGHALPAIEKLLEVERLLSQMAASPDRREVQTIIAWAYELLGRPVLSDQYWKKAEEAETEAVTPAAEFMIRLLKALHNLIRGELAAAESQFAETAGFGRMSNLQAADVAVAEFYQALGMHLQKKTEALQLFRQLPAMFFESSDQPFHLFVKVFLGLTFPGAFPEIDIDASLSRLNLTDYYEPVWMFVADQLYSYGSAAAIELVKSHIDKLQPDLKALLEQRFPAVQKFFKKLRSTKYARKNYTLIRNGRHSVVNEQHYQNFESEIHRGTLVFNGVTGKLAFSKRAISIKPGSILHRILACLLSAFPEDVPLGALYETVWGGKYEPEYGSMAVKAAMLRLRKIVQKVCPTARIEGFGAEGRIRLILESPFAAIL
;
A
#
# COMPACT_ATOMS: atom_id res chain seq x y z
N MET A 1 4.98 27.12 -40.68
CA MET A 1 3.68 26.41 -40.70
C MET A 1 2.91 26.85 -39.48
N THR A 2 1.79 27.52 -39.67
CA THR A 2 0.86 27.87 -38.59
C THR A 2 0.24 26.57 -38.08
N SER A 3 0.20 26.37 -36.77
CA SER A 3 -0.52 25.23 -36.19
C SER A 3 -2.01 25.34 -36.54
N ILE A 4 -2.62 24.26 -37.04
CA ILE A 4 -4.06 24.17 -37.36
C ILE A 4 -4.95 24.66 -36.20
N PHE A 5 -4.49 24.50 -34.95
CA PHE A 5 -5.21 24.97 -33.76
C PHE A 5 -5.33 26.49 -33.68
N ARG A 6 -4.38 27.26 -34.24
CA ARG A 6 -4.53 28.71 -34.37
C ARG A 6 -5.58 29.07 -35.42
N THR A 7 -5.69 28.28 -36.48
CA THR A 7 -6.75 28.42 -37.48
C THR A 7 -8.12 28.15 -36.84
N PHE A 8 -8.23 27.14 -35.97
CA PHE A 8 -9.44 26.89 -35.20
C PHE A 8 -9.79 28.04 -34.24
N GLU A 9 -8.83 28.55 -33.48
CA GLU A 9 -9.03 29.71 -32.60
C GLU A 9 -9.59 30.91 -33.36
N GLN A 10 -9.13 31.16 -34.58
CA GLN A 10 -9.67 32.22 -35.45
C GLN A 10 -11.10 31.93 -35.94
N ILE A 11 -11.39 30.68 -36.33
CA ILE A 11 -12.73 30.28 -36.82
C ILE A 11 -13.79 30.35 -35.71
N LEU A 12 -13.40 29.99 -34.49
CA LEU A 12 -14.26 29.95 -33.31
C LEU A 12 -14.37 31.32 -32.62
N LYS A 13 -13.51 32.28 -32.99
CA LYS A 13 -13.46 33.62 -32.41
C LYS A 13 -14.84 34.29 -32.48
N ASP A 14 -15.22 34.92 -31.36
CA ASP A 14 -16.47 35.67 -31.22
C ASP A 14 -17.75 34.87 -31.56
N SER A 15 -17.68 33.54 -31.45
CA SER A 15 -18.81 32.63 -31.66
C SER A 15 -18.97 31.64 -30.50
N GLU A 16 -20.16 31.06 -30.37
CA GLU A 16 -20.44 29.90 -29.52
C GLU A 16 -20.31 28.57 -30.28
N ASP A 17 -19.61 28.59 -31.42
CA ASP A 17 -19.24 27.39 -32.14
C ASP A 17 -18.20 26.61 -31.33
N TYR A 18 -18.17 25.30 -31.54
CA TYR A 18 -17.23 24.41 -30.85
C TYR A 18 -16.82 23.24 -31.73
N ILE A 19 -15.60 22.75 -31.52
CA ILE A 19 -15.11 21.52 -32.17
C ILE A 19 -15.75 20.31 -31.48
N SER A 20 -16.35 19.41 -32.26
CA SER A 20 -17.06 18.22 -31.74
C SER A 20 -16.62 16.95 -32.47
N HIS A 21 -17.34 15.86 -32.25
CA HIS A 21 -17.06 14.53 -32.82
C HIS A 21 -15.63 14.07 -32.50
N ASP A 22 -15.00 13.29 -33.39
CA ASP A 22 -13.66 12.74 -33.22
C ASP A 22 -12.60 13.83 -32.99
N ALA A 23 -12.71 14.99 -33.65
CA ALA A 23 -11.81 16.12 -33.43
C ALA A 23 -11.93 16.67 -32.00
N GLY A 24 -13.15 16.70 -31.45
CA GLY A 24 -13.39 17.01 -30.05
C GLY A 24 -12.77 15.97 -29.12
N LEU A 25 -12.92 14.68 -29.42
CA LEU A 25 -12.31 13.59 -28.63
C LEU A 25 -10.77 13.68 -28.63
N PHE A 26 -10.15 13.99 -29.77
CA PHE A 26 -8.71 14.23 -29.88
C PHE A 26 -8.28 15.39 -28.97
N CYS A 27 -9.01 16.49 -29.01
CA CYS A 27 -8.71 17.66 -28.18
C CYS A 27 -8.84 17.37 -26.68
N ASN A 28 -9.66 16.39 -26.29
CA ASN A 28 -9.77 15.88 -24.93
C ASN A 28 -8.64 14.88 -24.56
N GLY A 29 -7.74 14.54 -25.49
CA GLY A 29 -6.70 13.52 -25.30
C GLY A 29 -7.22 12.09 -25.29
N LEU A 30 -8.41 11.84 -25.86
CA LEU A 30 -9.09 10.54 -25.81
C LEU A 30 -8.85 9.67 -27.06
N ILE A 31 -8.37 10.27 -28.15
CA ILE A 31 -7.89 9.56 -29.34
C ILE A 31 -6.52 10.13 -29.76
N ALA A 32 -5.69 9.30 -30.39
CA ALA A 32 -4.27 9.61 -30.62
C ALA A 32 -4.04 10.61 -31.76
N ASP A 33 -4.84 10.54 -32.82
CA ASP A 33 -4.64 11.29 -34.05
C ASP A 33 -5.78 12.28 -34.30
N LEU A 34 -5.44 13.46 -34.82
CA LEU A 34 -6.43 14.44 -35.24
C LEU A 34 -7.06 13.97 -36.57
N PRO A 35 -8.39 13.79 -36.66
CA PRO A 35 -9.02 13.27 -37.87
C PRO A 35 -8.86 14.25 -39.04
N GLN A 36 -8.81 13.71 -40.26
CA GLN A 36 -8.70 14.53 -41.49
C GLN A 36 -9.93 15.45 -41.66
N LYS A 37 -11.08 14.99 -41.17
CA LYS A 37 -12.34 15.72 -41.15
C LYS A 37 -12.58 16.31 -39.75
N ILE A 38 -12.73 17.63 -39.69
CA ILE A 38 -12.94 18.40 -38.47
C ILE A 38 -14.37 18.92 -38.47
N VAL A 39 -15.16 18.44 -37.52
CA VAL A 39 -16.54 18.89 -37.35
C VAL A 39 -16.61 20.05 -36.37
N ILE A 40 -17.14 21.18 -36.83
CA ILE A 40 -17.46 22.34 -35.99
C ILE A 40 -18.97 22.49 -35.92
N VAL A 41 -19.52 22.40 -34.71
CA VAL A 41 -20.95 22.61 -34.49
C VAL A 41 -21.22 24.11 -34.39
N THR A 42 -22.22 24.59 -35.13
CA THR A 42 -22.55 26.02 -35.23
C THR A 42 -24.05 26.29 -35.09
N SER A 43 -24.40 27.46 -34.55
CA SER A 43 -25.78 27.99 -34.50
C SER A 43 -26.15 28.81 -35.74
N SER A 44 -25.25 28.93 -36.71
CA SER A 44 -25.42 29.76 -37.91
C SER A 44 -25.08 28.98 -39.17
N ARG A 45 -25.63 29.35 -40.32
CA ARG A 45 -25.27 28.70 -41.59
C ARG A 45 -23.86 29.11 -41.98
N ARG A 46 -22.91 28.17 -41.96
CA ARG A 46 -21.53 28.34 -42.40
C ARG A 46 -21.23 27.37 -43.54
N ARG A 47 -20.26 27.72 -44.39
CA ARG A 47 -19.80 26.87 -45.52
C ARG A 47 -18.53 26.13 -45.14
N ASP A 48 -18.54 24.84 -45.46
CA ASP A 48 -17.39 23.94 -45.34
C ASP A 48 -16.19 24.47 -46.13
N ARG A 49 -14.99 24.13 -45.66
CA ARG A 49 -13.73 24.61 -46.28
C ARG A 49 -12.56 23.72 -45.92
N VAL A 50 -11.49 23.80 -46.71
CA VAL A 50 -10.23 23.11 -46.43
C VAL A 50 -9.24 24.09 -45.82
N CYS A 51 -8.62 23.73 -44.70
CA CYS A 51 -7.63 24.55 -44.01
C CYS A 51 -6.45 23.69 -43.57
N ASP A 52 -5.22 24.09 -43.92
CA ASP A 52 -3.98 23.39 -43.56
C ASP A 52 -4.00 21.87 -43.82
N GLY A 53 -4.69 21.43 -44.88
CA GLY A 53 -4.84 20.02 -45.26
C GLY A 53 -6.02 19.26 -44.62
N TYR A 54 -6.74 19.90 -43.69
CA TYR A 54 -7.91 19.34 -43.01
C TYR A 54 -9.22 19.83 -43.63
N GLN A 55 -10.23 18.97 -43.71
CA GLN A 55 -11.57 19.32 -44.16
C GLN A 55 -12.40 19.79 -42.97
N ILE A 56 -12.77 21.07 -42.94
CA ILE A 56 -13.63 21.65 -41.89
C ILE A 56 -15.08 21.61 -42.38
N GLU A 57 -15.92 20.84 -41.68
CA GLU A 57 -17.36 20.73 -41.93
C GLU A 57 -18.13 21.43 -40.81
N PHE A 58 -19.08 22.29 -41.20
CA PHE A 58 -19.92 23.02 -40.26
C PHE A 58 -21.28 22.35 -40.12
N VAL A 59 -21.56 21.86 -38.91
CA VAL A 59 -22.82 21.18 -38.60
C VAL A 59 -23.74 22.14 -37.88
N TYR A 60 -24.90 22.40 -38.49
CA TYR A 60 -25.89 23.29 -37.90
C TYR A 60 -26.69 22.58 -36.82
N HIS A 61 -26.57 23.05 -35.58
CA HIS A 61 -27.44 22.68 -34.47
C HIS A 61 -28.29 23.88 -34.07
N HIS A 62 -29.60 23.66 -33.94
CA HIS A 62 -30.52 24.70 -33.49
C HIS A 62 -30.07 25.26 -32.13
N PRO A 63 -30.14 26.59 -31.88
CA PRO A 63 -29.65 27.21 -30.65
C PRO A 63 -30.25 26.65 -29.35
N THR A 64 -31.42 26.01 -29.41
CA THR A 64 -32.09 25.38 -28.26
C THR A 64 -31.54 24.00 -27.91
N ARG A 65 -30.67 23.41 -28.74
CA ARG A 65 -29.99 22.16 -28.38
C ARG A 65 -28.99 22.42 -27.26
N PRO A 66 -28.84 21.48 -26.31
CA PRO A 66 -27.78 21.53 -25.31
C PRO A 66 -26.39 21.70 -25.93
N ARG A 67 -25.50 22.44 -25.24
CA ARG A 67 -24.11 22.70 -25.67
C ARG A 67 -23.14 22.59 -24.49
N GLU A 68 -22.89 21.36 -24.07
CA GLU A 68 -21.93 21.06 -23.00
C GLU A 68 -20.50 21.14 -23.55
N THR A 69 -19.87 22.30 -23.37
CA THR A 69 -18.54 22.62 -23.92
C THR A 69 -17.53 23.02 -22.84
N GLN A 70 -16.26 23.00 -23.20
CA GLN A 70 -15.17 23.51 -22.37
C GLN A 70 -14.13 24.26 -23.21
N LYS A 71 -13.38 25.16 -22.56
CA LYS A 71 -12.25 25.86 -23.18
C LYS A 71 -10.96 25.17 -22.80
N ILE A 72 -10.13 24.86 -23.79
CA ILE A 72 -8.81 24.27 -23.60
C ILE A 72 -7.74 25.11 -24.27
N ASN A 73 -6.49 24.94 -23.85
CA ASN A 73 -5.34 25.51 -24.53
C ASN A 73 -4.48 24.38 -25.11
N ILE A 74 -4.46 24.27 -26.44
CA ILE A 74 -3.68 23.25 -27.15
C ILE A 74 -2.70 23.95 -28.09
N GLN A 75 -1.40 23.62 -27.96
CA GLN A 75 -0.32 24.26 -28.71
C GLN A 75 -0.32 25.80 -28.68
N GLY A 76 -0.80 26.40 -27.58
CA GLY A 76 -0.86 27.85 -27.39
C GLY A 76 -2.08 28.54 -28.01
N ALA A 77 -3.06 27.79 -28.50
CA ALA A 77 -4.33 28.31 -29.01
C ALA A 77 -5.49 27.99 -28.05
N GLY A 78 -6.30 29.00 -27.70
CA GLY A 78 -7.47 28.85 -26.86
C GLY A 78 -8.70 28.48 -27.68
N ILE A 79 -9.15 27.22 -27.62
CA ILE A 79 -10.28 26.72 -28.42
C ILE A 79 -11.42 26.21 -27.54
N ARG A 80 -12.65 26.34 -28.04
CA ARG A 80 -13.85 25.75 -27.44
C ARG A 80 -14.13 24.40 -28.07
N ILE A 81 -14.26 23.37 -27.24
CA ILE A 81 -14.50 21.99 -27.65
C ILE A 81 -15.69 21.39 -26.90
N ALA A 82 -16.31 20.37 -27.49
CA ALA A 82 -17.30 19.54 -26.82
C ALA A 82 -16.67 18.80 -25.63
N LYS A 83 -17.41 18.69 -24.52
CA LYS A 83 -17.11 17.67 -23.50
C LYS A 83 -17.35 16.27 -24.09
N LEU A 84 -16.79 15.23 -23.48
CA LEU A 84 -16.91 13.84 -23.95
C LEU A 84 -18.37 13.43 -24.22
N SER A 85 -19.28 13.64 -23.27
CA SER A 85 -20.70 13.29 -23.43
C SER A 85 -21.36 14.05 -24.59
N GLN A 86 -21.05 15.33 -24.77
CA GLN A 86 -21.56 16.12 -25.91
C GLN A 86 -21.01 15.61 -27.23
N ALA A 87 -19.72 15.31 -27.32
CA ALA A 87 -19.12 14.78 -28.54
C ALA A 87 -19.78 13.46 -28.97
N LEU A 88 -20.05 12.55 -28.02
CA LEU A 88 -20.73 11.28 -28.30
C LEU A 88 -22.20 11.47 -28.73
N VAL A 89 -22.93 12.38 -28.07
CA VAL A 89 -24.31 12.70 -28.45
C VAL A 89 -24.37 13.34 -29.83
N ASP A 90 -23.46 14.25 -30.15
CA ASP A 90 -23.35 14.89 -31.45
C ASP A 90 -23.08 13.85 -32.54
N ILE A 91 -22.10 12.95 -32.34
CA ILE A 91 -21.78 11.85 -33.28
C ILE A 91 -23.04 11.02 -33.59
N VAL A 92 -23.77 10.62 -32.54
CA VAL A 92 -24.95 9.75 -32.69
C VAL A 92 -26.15 10.49 -33.29
N ALA A 93 -26.31 11.79 -33.00
CA ALA A 93 -27.35 12.63 -33.59
C ALA A 93 -27.07 12.91 -35.07
N ASP A 94 -25.81 13.12 -35.43
CA ASP A 94 -25.35 13.49 -36.77
C ASP A 94 -24.86 12.25 -37.55
N SER A 95 -25.49 11.10 -37.33
CA SER A 95 -25.07 9.76 -37.78
C SER A 95 -24.75 9.58 -39.27
N ARG A 96 -25.06 10.57 -40.12
CA ARG A 96 -24.67 10.60 -41.54
C ARG A 96 -23.17 10.85 -41.74
N GLN A 97 -22.47 11.29 -40.70
CA GLN A 97 -21.05 11.65 -40.76
C GLN A 97 -20.11 10.55 -40.25
N ILE A 98 -20.65 9.41 -39.81
CA ILE A 98 -19.87 8.33 -39.20
C ILE A 98 -19.32 7.42 -40.29
N GLU A 99 -18.01 7.15 -40.24
CA GLU A 99 -17.29 6.39 -41.27
C GLU A 99 -17.62 4.89 -41.27
N SER A 100 -17.81 4.29 -40.08
CA SER A 100 -18.18 2.89 -39.94
C SER A 100 -18.91 2.61 -38.63
N LEU A 101 -19.70 1.53 -38.63
CA LEU A 101 -20.41 1.06 -37.45
C LEU A 101 -19.45 0.56 -36.36
N GLU A 102 -18.36 -0.06 -36.79
CA GLU A 102 -17.30 -0.62 -35.95
C GLU A 102 -16.52 0.48 -35.24
N ALA A 103 -16.25 1.61 -35.90
CA ALA A 103 -15.65 2.79 -35.25
C ALA A 103 -16.56 3.33 -34.16
N LEU A 104 -17.87 3.44 -34.42
CA LEU A 104 -18.83 3.89 -33.41
C LEU A 104 -18.90 2.94 -32.22
N ALA A 105 -18.91 1.63 -32.48
CA ALA A 105 -18.86 0.60 -31.45
C ALA A 105 -17.59 0.73 -30.58
N ASP A 106 -16.43 0.98 -31.19
CA ASP A 106 -15.17 1.17 -30.47
C ASP A 106 -15.20 2.38 -29.52
N LEU A 107 -15.78 3.50 -29.95
CA LEU A 107 -15.93 4.70 -29.12
C LEU A 107 -16.72 4.41 -27.83
N PHE A 108 -17.90 3.79 -27.95
CA PHE A 108 -18.71 3.46 -26.78
C PHE A 108 -18.11 2.35 -25.92
N TRP A 109 -17.29 1.47 -26.52
CA TRP A 109 -16.60 0.43 -25.79
C TRP A 109 -15.47 0.97 -24.91
N ARG A 110 -14.59 1.81 -25.48
CA ARG A 110 -13.32 2.22 -24.88
C ARG A 110 -13.40 3.51 -24.06
N LEU A 111 -14.28 4.43 -24.41
CA LEU A 111 -14.26 5.75 -23.78
C LEU A 111 -14.88 5.73 -22.36
N PRO A 112 -14.30 6.50 -21.41
CA PRO A 112 -14.79 6.57 -20.03
C PRO A 112 -15.92 7.62 -19.88
N PHE A 113 -16.97 7.52 -20.68
CA PHE A 113 -18.08 8.49 -20.61
C PHE A 113 -19.01 8.22 -19.41
N ASN A 114 -19.58 9.29 -18.86
CA ASN A 114 -20.61 9.19 -17.83
C ASN A 114 -21.96 8.83 -18.46
N VAL A 115 -22.47 7.63 -18.18
CA VAL A 115 -23.71 7.13 -18.80
C VAL A 115 -24.92 8.00 -18.48
N ALA A 116 -25.08 8.42 -17.22
CA ALA A 116 -26.24 9.21 -16.80
C ALA A 116 -26.26 10.58 -17.48
N GLU A 117 -25.11 11.27 -17.48
CA GLU A 117 -24.94 12.57 -18.14
C GLU A 117 -25.18 12.45 -19.66
N THR A 118 -24.59 11.46 -20.32
CA THR A 118 -24.73 11.27 -21.77
C THR A 118 -26.18 10.93 -22.15
N VAL A 119 -26.87 10.10 -21.37
CA VAL A 119 -28.27 9.72 -21.60
C VAL A 119 -29.21 10.92 -21.43
N GLU A 120 -29.04 11.70 -20.36
CA GLU A 120 -29.82 12.93 -20.11
C GLU A 120 -29.61 13.96 -21.23
N LEU A 121 -28.36 14.13 -21.67
CA LEU A 121 -28.02 15.03 -22.77
C LEU A 121 -28.66 14.60 -24.10
N ALA A 122 -28.66 13.30 -24.36
CA ALA A 122 -29.26 12.72 -25.56
C ALA A 122 -30.79 12.92 -25.57
N GLU A 123 -31.44 12.74 -24.42
CA GLU A 123 -32.88 12.98 -24.22
C GLU A 123 -33.26 14.41 -24.57
N LYS A 124 -32.50 15.39 -24.07
CA LYS A 124 -32.70 16.82 -24.37
C LYS A 124 -32.38 17.18 -25.83
N THR A 125 -31.64 16.33 -26.54
CA THR A 125 -31.24 16.56 -27.94
C THR A 125 -32.30 16.09 -28.92
N SER A 126 -32.74 14.82 -28.83
CA SER A 126 -33.86 14.27 -29.61
C SER A 126 -34.22 12.85 -29.16
N ASN A 127 -35.46 12.42 -29.43
CA ASN A 127 -35.90 11.02 -29.23
C ASN A 127 -35.01 10.00 -29.96
N THR A 128 -34.52 10.35 -31.16
CA THR A 128 -33.59 9.51 -31.95
C THR A 128 -32.24 9.36 -31.25
N ALA A 129 -31.64 10.47 -30.80
CA ALA A 129 -30.36 10.45 -30.10
C ALA A 129 -30.47 9.67 -28.78
N TYR A 130 -31.54 9.90 -28.02
CA TYR A 130 -31.82 9.20 -26.77
C TYR A 130 -31.81 7.68 -26.92
N LYS A 131 -32.62 7.14 -27.84
CA LYS A 131 -32.72 5.69 -28.09
C LYS A 131 -31.40 5.07 -28.55
N ARG A 132 -30.63 5.77 -29.39
CA ARG A 132 -29.34 5.30 -29.87
C ARG A 132 -28.27 5.30 -28.78
N ILE A 133 -28.20 6.35 -27.96
CA ILE A 133 -27.27 6.41 -26.82
C ILE A 133 -27.59 5.32 -25.80
N MET A 134 -28.86 5.09 -25.50
CA MET A 134 -29.29 3.99 -24.65
C MET A 134 -28.88 2.63 -25.22
N PHE A 135 -29.09 2.41 -26.53
CA PHE A 135 -28.64 1.18 -27.18
C PHE A 135 -27.13 0.98 -27.02
N TRP A 136 -26.32 2.00 -27.30
CA TRP A 136 -24.88 1.91 -27.18
C TRP A 136 -24.40 1.72 -25.74
N ALA A 137 -25.06 2.33 -24.77
CA ALA A 137 -24.78 2.11 -23.35
C ALA A 137 -25.07 0.66 -22.92
N LEU A 138 -26.18 0.06 -23.38
CA LEU A 138 -26.46 -1.36 -23.13
C LEU A 138 -25.46 -2.26 -23.84
N TRP A 139 -25.20 -2.00 -25.13
CA TRP A 139 -24.28 -2.80 -25.94
C TRP A 139 -22.85 -2.73 -25.40
N ALA A 140 -22.39 -1.59 -24.88
CA ALA A 140 -21.07 -1.47 -24.27
C ALA A 140 -21.00 -2.02 -22.82
N GLY A 141 -22.08 -2.60 -22.30
CA GLY A 141 -22.12 -3.12 -20.93
C GLY A 141 -22.05 -2.03 -19.86
N ARG A 142 -22.53 -0.82 -20.17
CA ARG A 142 -22.49 0.35 -19.28
C ARG A 142 -23.83 0.65 -18.60
N LEU A 143 -24.91 -0.01 -19.03
CA LEU A 143 -26.26 0.14 -18.50
C LEU A 143 -26.89 -1.24 -18.24
N ARG A 144 -27.75 -1.33 -17.22
CA ARG A 144 -28.49 -2.56 -16.88
C ARG A 144 -29.90 -2.52 -17.45
N PHE A 145 -30.46 -3.68 -17.74
CA PHE A 145 -31.84 -3.83 -18.18
C PHE A 145 -32.87 -3.21 -17.20
N PRO A 146 -32.76 -3.38 -15.86
CA PRO A 146 -33.68 -2.74 -14.92
C PRO A 146 -33.58 -1.20 -14.88
N SER A 147 -32.49 -0.62 -15.41
CA SER A 147 -32.30 0.82 -15.51
C SER A 147 -33.00 1.43 -16.73
N LEU A 148 -33.70 0.63 -17.53
CA LEU A 148 -34.44 1.12 -18.68
C LEU A 148 -35.76 1.80 -18.25
N PRO A 149 -36.13 2.93 -18.87
CA PRO A 149 -37.38 3.61 -18.60
C PRO A 149 -38.57 2.73 -18.97
N HIS A 150 -39.61 2.77 -18.14
CA HIS A 150 -40.82 1.94 -18.31
C HIS A 150 -41.63 2.25 -19.57
N LYS A 151 -41.46 3.44 -20.16
CA LYS A 151 -42.11 3.86 -21.41
C LYS A 151 -41.15 4.67 -22.27
N LEU A 152 -40.94 4.19 -23.49
CA LEU A 152 -40.28 4.92 -24.57
C LEU A 152 -41.29 5.24 -25.66
N ASP A 153 -41.04 6.32 -26.39
CA ASP A 153 -41.78 6.67 -27.59
C ASP A 153 -41.78 5.48 -28.58
N ARG A 154 -42.91 5.19 -29.23
CA ARG A 154 -43.08 4.00 -30.08
C ARG A 154 -42.51 4.13 -31.50
N THR A 155 -41.98 5.30 -31.86
CA THR A 155 -41.43 5.53 -33.20
C THR A 155 -40.16 4.71 -33.38
N PRO A 156 -40.09 3.77 -34.34
CA PRO A 156 -38.89 2.98 -34.57
C PRO A 156 -37.72 3.85 -35.03
N VAL A 157 -36.51 3.54 -34.54
CA VAL A 157 -35.29 4.25 -34.90
C VAL A 157 -34.26 3.26 -35.45
N ASN A 158 -33.66 3.57 -36.59
CA ASN A 158 -32.49 2.83 -37.06
C ASN A 158 -31.25 3.29 -36.28
N LEU A 159 -30.53 2.36 -35.67
CA LEU A 159 -29.29 2.62 -34.94
C LEU A 159 -28.25 3.28 -35.84
N PHE A 160 -28.08 2.73 -37.05
CA PHE A 160 -27.13 3.18 -38.06
C PHE A 160 -27.85 3.32 -39.41
N GLN A 161 -27.61 4.44 -40.11
CA GLN A 161 -28.30 4.73 -41.37
C GLN A 161 -27.54 4.11 -42.56
N ASN A 162 -28.25 3.75 -43.62
CA ASN A 162 -27.69 3.24 -44.89
C ASN A 162 -26.86 1.95 -44.77
N ASP A 163 -27.14 1.13 -43.76
CA ASP A 163 -26.49 -0.16 -43.56
C ASP A 163 -27.11 -1.24 -44.47
N LYS A 164 -26.28 -2.07 -45.11
CA LYS A 164 -26.74 -3.16 -46.00
C LYS A 164 -26.92 -4.51 -45.29
N ASP A 165 -26.58 -4.60 -44.01
CA ASP A 165 -26.68 -5.82 -43.22
C ASP A 165 -28.11 -6.07 -42.72
N THR A 166 -28.36 -7.32 -42.33
CA THR A 166 -29.63 -7.77 -41.76
C THR A 166 -29.95 -6.96 -40.50
N GLN A 167 -31.11 -6.32 -40.46
CA GLN A 167 -31.56 -5.54 -39.31
C GLN A 167 -32.31 -6.42 -38.32
N LEU A 168 -31.88 -6.40 -37.07
CA LEU A 168 -32.54 -7.02 -35.92
C LEU A 168 -33.31 -5.96 -35.11
N TRP A 169 -34.27 -6.39 -34.31
CA TRP A 169 -35.18 -5.51 -33.55
C TRP A 169 -35.01 -5.69 -32.04
N GLU A 170 -34.67 -4.61 -31.32
CA GLU A 170 -34.77 -4.54 -29.85
C GLU A 170 -36.01 -3.75 -29.46
N GLY A 171 -37.09 -4.49 -29.18
CA GLY A 171 -38.42 -3.92 -28.93
C GLY A 171 -38.50 -3.05 -27.68
N THR A 172 -37.63 -3.22 -26.69
CA THR A 172 -37.65 -2.37 -25.48
C THR A 172 -37.25 -0.94 -25.82
N LEU A 173 -36.25 -0.77 -26.68
CA LEU A 173 -35.74 0.55 -27.10
C LEU A 173 -36.42 1.11 -28.34
N GLN A 174 -37.20 0.29 -29.05
CA GLN A 174 -37.75 0.59 -30.36
C GLN A 174 -36.65 0.88 -31.40
N VAL A 175 -35.57 0.08 -31.39
CA VAL A 175 -34.38 0.29 -32.22
C VAL A 175 -34.13 -0.90 -33.16
N PHE A 176 -33.93 -0.61 -34.45
CA PHE A 176 -33.37 -1.55 -35.41
C PHE A 176 -31.84 -1.44 -35.43
N TYR A 177 -31.13 -2.58 -35.39
CA TYR A 177 -29.68 -2.62 -35.36
C TYR A 177 -29.09 -3.70 -36.28
N PRO A 178 -27.91 -3.48 -36.89
CA PRO A 178 -27.25 -4.47 -37.76
C PRO A 178 -26.84 -5.75 -37.01
N LYS A 179 -27.13 -6.93 -37.59
CA LYS A 179 -26.82 -8.25 -37.01
C LYS A 179 -25.33 -8.43 -36.72
N ARG A 180 -24.43 -7.92 -37.57
CA ARG A 180 -22.98 -8.08 -37.40
C ARG A 180 -22.43 -7.45 -36.11
N LEU A 181 -23.14 -6.50 -35.49
CA LEU A 181 -22.78 -5.93 -34.18
C LEU A 181 -22.64 -6.99 -33.09
N LEU A 182 -23.39 -8.09 -33.21
CA LEU A 182 -23.36 -9.19 -32.25
C LEU A 182 -22.07 -10.00 -32.35
N GLY A 183 -21.39 -9.96 -33.50
CA GLY A 183 -20.14 -10.67 -33.76
C GLY A 183 -18.87 -9.83 -33.57
N ILE A 184 -18.99 -8.54 -33.22
CA ILE A 184 -17.82 -7.70 -32.96
C ILE A 184 -17.15 -8.16 -31.67
N THR A 185 -15.88 -8.58 -31.79
CA THR A 185 -15.05 -8.91 -30.64
C THR A 185 -14.27 -7.68 -30.21
N CYS A 186 -14.44 -7.28 -28.96
CA CYS A 186 -13.76 -6.10 -28.41
C CYS A 186 -12.67 -6.53 -27.44
N SER A 187 -11.55 -5.80 -27.44
CA SER A 187 -10.50 -5.95 -26.43
C SER A 187 -11.02 -5.57 -25.04
N SER A 188 -10.34 -5.99 -23.97
CA SER A 188 -10.65 -5.51 -22.62
C SER A 188 -10.66 -3.96 -22.59
N SER A 189 -11.69 -3.39 -21.97
CA SER A 189 -11.79 -1.95 -21.77
C SER A 189 -10.97 -1.55 -20.54
N ASP A 190 -10.18 -0.48 -20.65
CA ASP A 190 -9.44 0.10 -19.50
C ASP A 190 -10.34 0.93 -18.58
N VAL A 191 -11.65 0.95 -18.85
CA VAL A 191 -12.60 1.72 -18.05
C VAL A 191 -12.98 0.96 -16.79
N SER A 192 -12.86 1.63 -15.64
CA SER A 192 -13.33 1.13 -14.35
C SER A 192 -14.86 1.02 -14.35
N LEU A 193 -15.38 -0.18 -14.09
CA LEU A 193 -16.80 -0.49 -14.04
C LEU A 193 -17.16 -1.18 -12.72
N PRO A 194 -18.40 -1.06 -12.23
CA PRO A 194 -18.92 -1.92 -11.17
C PRO A 194 -18.72 -3.40 -11.48
N ASP A 195 -18.43 -4.23 -10.47
CA ASP A 195 -18.03 -5.63 -10.62
C ASP A 195 -18.96 -6.46 -11.52
N ASP A 196 -20.28 -6.26 -11.40
CA ASP A 196 -21.28 -6.99 -12.18
C ASP A 196 -21.25 -6.62 -13.68
N LEU A 197 -21.08 -5.33 -13.99
CA LEU A 197 -20.93 -4.86 -15.37
C LEU A 197 -19.57 -5.25 -15.95
N ALA A 198 -18.51 -5.15 -15.15
CA ALA A 198 -17.17 -5.60 -15.54
C ALA A 198 -17.19 -7.10 -15.89
N ASP A 199 -17.90 -7.91 -15.10
CA ASP A 199 -18.06 -9.33 -15.37
C ASP A 199 -18.83 -9.62 -16.66
N TRP A 200 -19.87 -8.84 -16.93
CA TRP A 200 -20.62 -8.90 -18.19
C TRP A 200 -19.75 -8.55 -19.40
N VAL A 201 -18.96 -7.50 -19.30
CA VAL A 201 -18.01 -7.09 -20.34
C VAL A 201 -16.99 -8.21 -20.61
N ARG A 202 -16.47 -8.88 -19.57
CA ARG A 202 -15.57 -10.04 -19.72
C ARG A 202 -16.24 -11.18 -20.50
N LEU A 203 -17.50 -11.49 -20.20
CA LEU A 203 -18.26 -12.50 -20.95
C LEU A 203 -18.38 -12.13 -22.43
N ARG A 204 -18.62 -10.85 -22.73
CA ARG A 204 -18.71 -10.34 -24.11
C ARG A 204 -17.39 -10.32 -24.87
N CYS A 205 -16.26 -10.24 -24.18
CA CYS A 205 -14.94 -10.39 -24.79
C CYS A 205 -14.64 -11.85 -25.21
N ASN A 206 -15.44 -12.83 -24.77
CA ASN A 206 -15.28 -14.22 -25.19
C ASN A 206 -15.75 -14.41 -26.64
N GLN A 207 -14.85 -14.90 -27.50
CA GLN A 207 -15.12 -15.12 -28.92
C GLN A 207 -16.24 -16.15 -29.17
N ARG A 208 -16.30 -17.24 -28.37
CA ARG A 208 -17.37 -18.24 -28.44
C ARG A 208 -18.72 -17.61 -28.09
N PHE A 209 -18.74 -16.72 -27.10
CA PHE A 209 -19.95 -15.99 -26.70
C PHE A 209 -20.44 -15.04 -27.79
N ALA A 210 -19.57 -14.22 -28.37
CA ALA A 210 -19.94 -13.31 -29.47
C ALA A 210 -20.46 -14.10 -30.69
N ALA A 211 -19.78 -15.19 -31.05
CA ALA A 211 -20.23 -16.06 -32.14
C ALA A 211 -21.59 -16.72 -31.85
N PHE A 212 -21.85 -17.11 -30.60
CA PHE A 212 -23.15 -17.64 -30.17
C PHE A 212 -24.24 -16.57 -30.25
N ALA A 213 -24.00 -15.36 -29.71
CA ALA A 213 -24.92 -14.25 -29.76
C ALA A 213 -25.32 -13.88 -31.21
N MET A 214 -24.35 -13.86 -32.12
CA MET A 214 -24.57 -13.58 -33.54
C MET A 214 -25.41 -14.67 -34.23
N ARG A 215 -25.12 -15.96 -33.98
CA ARG A 215 -25.90 -17.08 -34.54
C ARG A 215 -27.33 -17.13 -34.01
N SER A 216 -27.50 -16.81 -32.73
CA SER A 216 -28.78 -16.83 -32.03
C SER A 216 -29.59 -15.53 -32.15
N GLU A 217 -29.06 -14.53 -32.88
CA GLU A 217 -29.66 -13.21 -33.06
C GLU A 217 -30.04 -12.54 -31.73
N TRP A 218 -29.14 -12.64 -30.76
CA TRP A 218 -29.36 -12.22 -29.39
C TRP A 218 -28.48 -11.03 -29.04
N LEU A 219 -29.11 -9.92 -28.65
CA LEU A 219 -28.42 -8.79 -28.02
C LEU A 219 -28.21 -9.09 -26.52
N PRO A 220 -26.97 -9.33 -26.07
CA PRO A 220 -26.73 -9.68 -24.68
C PRO A 220 -26.72 -8.40 -23.83
N ILE A 221 -27.64 -8.32 -22.85
CA ILE A 221 -27.84 -7.15 -21.99
C ILE A 221 -27.67 -7.56 -20.52
N ALA A 222 -26.92 -6.75 -19.78
CA ALA A 222 -26.69 -6.97 -18.35
C ALA A 222 -28.00 -6.88 -17.54
N GLY A 223 -28.28 -7.91 -16.75
CA GLY A 223 -29.46 -7.97 -15.88
C GLY A 223 -30.80 -8.17 -16.62
N ASP A 224 -30.79 -8.65 -17.86
CA ASP A 224 -32.01 -8.96 -18.61
C ASP A 224 -32.73 -10.16 -17.99
N THR A 225 -33.93 -9.92 -17.47
CA THR A 225 -34.75 -10.93 -16.78
C THR A 225 -35.82 -11.55 -17.67
N ARG A 226 -35.83 -11.25 -18.98
CA ARG A 226 -36.78 -11.85 -19.92
C ARG A 226 -36.44 -13.33 -20.13
N LYS A 227 -37.48 -14.17 -20.27
CA LYS A 227 -37.32 -15.63 -20.41
C LYS A 227 -36.38 -16.04 -21.55
N LYS A 228 -36.59 -15.51 -22.77
CA LYS A 228 -35.79 -15.88 -23.95
C LYS A 228 -34.28 -15.60 -23.77
N PRO A 229 -33.84 -14.39 -23.33
CA PRO A 229 -32.43 -14.15 -22.99
C PRO A 229 -31.86 -15.09 -21.92
N LEU A 230 -32.63 -15.43 -20.88
CA LEU A 230 -32.18 -16.36 -19.84
C LEU A 230 -31.98 -17.78 -20.41
N ASP A 231 -32.93 -18.28 -21.20
CA ASP A 231 -32.85 -19.60 -21.85
C ASP A 231 -31.62 -19.68 -22.79
N LEU A 232 -31.30 -18.58 -23.49
CA LEU A 232 -30.12 -18.48 -24.38
C LEU A 232 -28.81 -18.43 -23.60
N LEU A 233 -28.77 -17.71 -22.47
CA LEU A 233 -27.59 -17.67 -21.60
C LEU A 233 -27.32 -19.04 -20.98
N GLU A 234 -28.36 -19.74 -20.51
CA GLU A 234 -28.24 -21.11 -20.00
C GLU A 234 -27.72 -22.05 -21.10
N SER A 235 -28.28 -21.97 -22.30
CA SER A 235 -27.84 -22.78 -23.45
C SER A 235 -26.36 -22.54 -23.79
N PHE A 236 -25.91 -21.28 -23.75
CA PHE A 236 -24.50 -20.96 -23.92
C PHE A 236 -23.63 -21.56 -22.81
N PHE A 237 -24.00 -21.39 -21.54
CA PHE A 237 -23.22 -21.91 -20.42
C PHE A 237 -23.11 -23.44 -20.42
N VAL A 238 -24.17 -24.15 -20.84
CA VAL A 238 -24.10 -25.61 -21.02
C VAL A 238 -23.08 -26.00 -22.07
N ALA A 239 -23.08 -25.33 -23.23
CA ALA A 239 -22.11 -25.59 -24.30
C ALA A 239 -20.68 -25.21 -23.87
N GLU A 240 -20.53 -24.04 -23.23
CA GLU A 240 -19.23 -23.53 -22.77
C GLU A 240 -18.63 -24.44 -21.68
N LEU A 241 -19.44 -24.99 -20.77
CA LEU A 241 -18.98 -25.95 -19.79
C LEU A 241 -18.39 -27.21 -20.45
N ALA A 242 -19.06 -27.75 -21.46
CA ALA A 242 -18.56 -28.93 -22.18
C ALA A 242 -17.22 -28.65 -22.86
N GLU A 243 -17.09 -27.51 -23.53
CA GLU A 243 -15.86 -27.07 -24.20
C GLU A 243 -14.72 -26.78 -23.21
N VAL A 244 -14.98 -26.05 -22.12
CA VAL A 244 -13.97 -25.73 -21.11
C VAL A 244 -13.49 -26.99 -20.40
N VAL A 245 -14.38 -27.95 -20.08
CA VAL A 245 -13.97 -29.25 -19.53
C VAL A 245 -13.22 -30.09 -20.58
N ALA A 246 -13.48 -29.88 -21.87
CA ALA A 246 -12.73 -30.50 -22.95
C ALA A 246 -11.27 -29.99 -22.97
N ASP A 247 -11.12 -28.67 -22.95
CA ASP A 247 -9.87 -27.95 -23.24
C ASP A 247 -9.01 -27.67 -21.98
N ASP A 248 -9.62 -27.19 -20.89
CA ASP A 248 -8.93 -26.67 -19.69
C ASP A 248 -9.72 -26.90 -18.39
N LEU A 249 -9.85 -28.17 -17.99
CA LEU A 249 -10.46 -28.53 -16.71
C LEU A 249 -9.71 -27.92 -15.52
N THR A 250 -8.38 -27.84 -15.59
CA THR A 250 -7.54 -27.30 -14.50
C THR A 250 -7.90 -25.84 -14.24
N GLY A 251 -7.93 -24.99 -15.28
CA GLY A 251 -8.28 -23.58 -15.16
C GLY A 251 -9.70 -23.35 -14.62
N LEU A 252 -10.66 -24.19 -15.01
CA LEU A 252 -12.02 -24.15 -14.46
C LEU A 252 -12.05 -24.43 -12.95
N LEU A 253 -11.44 -25.54 -12.52
CA LEU A 253 -11.40 -25.94 -11.10
C LEU A 253 -10.69 -24.91 -10.23
N GLU A 254 -9.57 -24.42 -10.74
CA GLU A 254 -8.78 -23.35 -10.15
C GLU A 254 -9.56 -22.06 -9.94
N ARG A 255 -10.43 -21.71 -10.89
CA ARG A 255 -11.30 -20.54 -10.79
C ARG A 255 -12.47 -20.77 -9.84
N MET A 256 -13.06 -21.97 -9.86
CA MET A 256 -14.11 -22.37 -8.91
C MET A 256 -13.63 -22.34 -7.46
N HIS A 257 -12.34 -22.49 -7.20
CA HIS A 257 -11.75 -22.50 -5.85
C HIS A 257 -10.76 -21.34 -5.60
N ARG A 258 -10.89 -20.27 -6.38
CA ARG A 258 -10.05 -19.07 -6.29
C ARG A 258 -10.06 -18.46 -4.89
N GLN A 259 -8.88 -18.07 -4.40
CA GLN A 259 -8.71 -17.22 -3.22
C GLN A 259 -8.33 -15.78 -3.62
N PRO A 260 -8.55 -14.75 -2.76
CA PRO A 260 -8.23 -13.35 -3.09
C PRO A 260 -6.78 -13.11 -3.53
N SER A 261 -5.84 -13.93 -3.05
CA SER A 261 -4.42 -13.88 -3.42
C SER A 261 -4.12 -14.36 -4.84
N ASP A 262 -5.08 -15.00 -5.51
CA ASP A 262 -4.86 -15.61 -6.82
C ASP A 262 -5.01 -14.56 -7.95
N PRO A 263 -4.21 -14.62 -9.03
CA PRO A 263 -4.29 -13.69 -10.16
C PRO A 263 -5.70 -13.61 -10.74
N GLU A 264 -6.21 -12.41 -11.06
CA GLU A 264 -7.50 -12.23 -11.75
C GLU A 264 -7.62 -13.09 -13.02
N SER A 265 -8.81 -13.65 -13.25
CA SER A 265 -9.09 -14.52 -14.38
C SER A 265 -9.87 -13.79 -15.46
N SER A 266 -9.63 -14.19 -16.70
CA SER A 266 -10.39 -13.78 -17.89
C SER A 266 -11.82 -14.37 -17.93
N MET A 267 -12.12 -15.41 -17.14
CA MET A 267 -13.45 -16.03 -17.13
C MET A 267 -14.46 -15.23 -16.31
N SER A 268 -15.68 -15.12 -16.85
CA SER A 268 -16.81 -14.49 -16.16
C SER A 268 -17.21 -15.25 -14.88
N GLN A 269 -17.39 -14.50 -13.80
CA GLN A 269 -17.88 -14.94 -12.52
C GLN A 269 -19.33 -15.45 -12.60
N GLN A 270 -20.17 -14.89 -13.47
CA GLN A 270 -21.51 -15.42 -13.74
C GLN A 270 -21.46 -16.88 -14.22
N PHE A 271 -20.59 -17.19 -15.19
CA PHE A 271 -20.40 -18.56 -15.65
C PHE A 271 -19.93 -19.47 -14.50
N ILE A 272 -18.96 -19.03 -13.70
CA ILE A 272 -18.41 -19.82 -12.58
C ILE A 272 -19.47 -20.08 -11.50
N ASN A 273 -20.29 -19.07 -11.16
CA ASN A 273 -21.38 -19.22 -10.21
C ASN A 273 -22.41 -20.22 -10.74
N TRP A 274 -22.78 -20.10 -12.02
CA TRP A 274 -23.67 -21.06 -12.66
C TRP A 274 -23.10 -22.49 -12.62
N VAL A 275 -21.81 -22.69 -12.90
CA VAL A 275 -21.17 -24.02 -12.82
C VAL A 275 -21.22 -24.60 -11.40
N ARG A 276 -21.00 -23.78 -10.36
CA ARG A 276 -21.06 -24.23 -8.96
C ARG A 276 -22.45 -24.67 -8.53
N GLU A 277 -23.49 -24.02 -9.05
CA GLU A 277 -24.89 -24.29 -8.73
C GLU A 277 -25.50 -25.40 -9.61
N SER A 278 -24.91 -25.63 -10.79
CA SER A 278 -25.44 -26.57 -11.78
C SER A 278 -25.09 -28.02 -11.43
N SER A 279 -26.12 -28.87 -11.37
CA SER A 279 -25.93 -30.32 -11.25
C SER A 279 -25.18 -30.94 -12.44
N ARG A 280 -25.16 -30.24 -13.59
CA ARG A 280 -24.54 -30.72 -14.83
C ARG A 280 -23.01 -30.77 -14.76
N PHE A 281 -22.39 -30.02 -13.83
CA PHE A 281 -20.93 -30.03 -13.69
C PHE A 281 -20.40 -31.45 -13.44
N ALA A 282 -21.02 -32.18 -12.50
CA ALA A 282 -20.62 -33.54 -12.17
C ALA A 282 -20.71 -34.50 -13.38
N ASP A 283 -21.77 -34.36 -14.17
CA ASP A 283 -22.00 -35.16 -15.38
C ASP A 283 -20.93 -34.87 -16.46
N CYS A 284 -20.56 -33.61 -16.65
CA CYS A 284 -19.57 -33.20 -17.65
C CYS A 284 -18.14 -33.65 -17.32
N VAL A 285 -17.73 -33.55 -16.05
CA VAL A 285 -16.32 -33.80 -15.68
C VAL A 285 -15.98 -35.29 -15.57
N GLY A 286 -16.95 -36.14 -15.19
CA GLY A 286 -16.86 -37.60 -15.22
C GLY A 286 -15.48 -38.20 -14.88
N LYS A 287 -14.93 -39.04 -15.78
CA LYS A 287 -13.62 -39.69 -15.62
C LYS A 287 -12.45 -38.71 -15.60
N LYS A 288 -12.56 -37.55 -16.27
CA LYS A 288 -11.47 -36.56 -16.32
C LYS A 288 -11.17 -36.02 -14.93
N LEU A 289 -12.20 -35.74 -14.12
CA LEU A 289 -12.01 -35.30 -12.73
C LEU A 289 -11.26 -36.35 -11.90
N LYS A 290 -11.60 -37.64 -12.06
CA LYS A 290 -10.92 -38.72 -11.33
C LYS A 290 -9.43 -38.83 -11.67
N THR A 291 -9.07 -38.61 -12.94
CA THR A 291 -7.67 -38.54 -13.40
C THR A 291 -6.99 -37.30 -12.86
N TRP A 292 -7.65 -36.14 -12.95
CA TRP A 292 -7.13 -34.87 -12.46
C TRP A 292 -6.83 -34.92 -10.96
N VAL A 293 -7.78 -35.36 -10.12
CA VAL A 293 -7.58 -35.49 -8.66
C VAL A 293 -6.39 -36.39 -8.34
N ARG A 294 -6.25 -37.52 -9.02
CA ARG A 294 -5.09 -38.42 -8.84
C ARG A 294 -3.77 -37.70 -9.11
N ASP A 295 -3.70 -36.99 -10.23
CA ASP A 295 -2.47 -36.36 -10.69
C ASP A 295 -2.15 -35.13 -9.82
N SER A 296 -3.16 -34.36 -9.42
CA SER A 296 -3.04 -33.25 -8.48
C SER A 296 -2.60 -33.68 -7.08
N LEU A 297 -3.12 -34.81 -6.55
CA LEU A 297 -2.63 -35.39 -5.30
C LEU A 297 -1.19 -35.90 -5.40
N ARG A 298 -0.62 -36.07 -6.60
CA ARG A 298 0.78 -36.49 -6.81
C ARG A 298 1.70 -35.32 -7.17
N ALA A 299 1.15 -34.27 -7.74
CA ALA A 299 1.84 -33.02 -8.02
C ALA A 299 2.34 -32.38 -6.71
N ASN A 300 3.34 -31.52 -6.81
CA ASN A 300 3.86 -30.76 -5.68
C ASN A 300 3.36 -29.31 -5.72
N ASP A 301 2.04 -29.15 -5.74
CA ASP A 301 1.37 -27.84 -5.78
C ASP A 301 0.26 -27.78 -4.72
N PRO A 302 0.45 -27.00 -3.63
CA PRO A 302 -0.55 -26.84 -2.57
C PRO A 302 -1.92 -26.32 -3.05
N ARG A 303 -1.97 -25.57 -4.16
CA ARG A 303 -3.23 -25.11 -4.76
C ARG A 303 -4.01 -26.28 -5.34
N HIS A 304 -3.32 -27.16 -6.08
CA HIS A 304 -3.93 -28.36 -6.64
C HIS A 304 -4.34 -29.34 -5.54
N TRP A 305 -3.57 -29.45 -4.45
CA TRP A 305 -3.97 -30.25 -3.29
C TRP A 305 -5.29 -29.79 -2.67
N GLU A 306 -5.44 -28.50 -2.37
CA GLU A 306 -6.68 -27.96 -1.79
C GLU A 306 -7.90 -28.30 -2.65
N ILE A 307 -7.80 -28.09 -3.95
CA ILE A 307 -8.87 -28.39 -4.91
C ILE A 307 -9.13 -29.90 -4.97
N ALA A 308 -8.08 -30.71 -5.03
CA ALA A 308 -8.20 -32.16 -5.06
C ALA A 308 -8.89 -32.71 -3.79
N PHE A 309 -8.68 -32.10 -2.62
CA PHE A 309 -9.35 -32.50 -1.38
C PHE A 309 -10.88 -32.30 -1.44
N PHE A 310 -11.37 -31.22 -2.07
CA PHE A 310 -12.81 -31.04 -2.29
C PHE A 310 -13.45 -32.15 -3.12
N TYR A 311 -12.72 -32.68 -4.11
CA TYR A 311 -13.25 -33.67 -5.06
C TYR A 311 -12.80 -35.11 -4.76
N ALA A 312 -11.99 -35.32 -3.72
CA ALA A 312 -11.60 -36.66 -3.28
C ALA A 312 -12.81 -37.54 -2.88
N PRO A 313 -13.86 -37.02 -2.20
CA PRO A 313 -15.09 -37.76 -1.96
C PRO A 313 -15.76 -38.24 -3.25
N LEU A 314 -16.01 -37.32 -4.18
CA LEU A 314 -16.72 -37.60 -5.45
C LEU A 314 -15.97 -38.61 -6.33
N THR A 315 -14.64 -38.65 -6.23
CA THR A 315 -13.79 -39.52 -7.04
C THR A 315 -13.39 -40.84 -6.35
N GLY A 316 -13.82 -41.04 -5.10
CA GLY A 316 -13.51 -42.22 -4.29
C GLY A 316 -12.03 -42.29 -3.84
N ARG A 317 -11.38 -41.14 -3.64
CA ARG A 317 -9.93 -41.01 -3.33
C ARG A 317 -9.65 -40.44 -1.95
N VAL A 318 -10.59 -40.52 -1.01
CA VAL A 318 -10.45 -39.99 0.36
C VAL A 318 -9.18 -40.50 1.05
N GLY A 319 -8.87 -41.80 0.95
CA GLY A 319 -7.66 -42.39 1.54
C GLY A 319 -6.35 -41.83 0.95
N GLU A 320 -6.27 -41.65 -0.37
CA GLU A 320 -5.10 -41.04 -1.03
C GLU A 320 -4.94 -39.57 -0.63
N ALA A 321 -6.05 -38.85 -0.49
CA ALA A 321 -6.04 -37.47 -0.01
C ALA A 321 -5.52 -37.37 1.43
N PHE A 322 -5.97 -38.25 2.34
CA PHE A 322 -5.44 -38.29 3.70
C PHE A 322 -3.96 -38.66 3.77
N SER A 323 -3.49 -39.60 2.95
CA SER A 323 -2.05 -39.91 2.85
C SER A 323 -1.26 -38.68 2.42
N ARG A 324 -1.72 -37.97 1.38
CA ARG A 324 -1.09 -36.72 0.93
C ARG A 324 -1.06 -35.67 2.04
N ILE A 325 -2.14 -35.52 2.80
CA ILE A 325 -2.21 -34.56 3.90
C ILE A 325 -1.18 -34.91 4.98
N ALA A 326 -1.05 -36.18 5.35
CA ALA A 326 -0.08 -36.64 6.34
C ALA A 326 1.37 -36.40 5.87
N ASP A 327 1.67 -36.71 4.60
CA ASP A 327 3.01 -36.61 4.02
C ASP A 327 3.47 -35.15 3.77
N SER A 328 2.54 -34.19 3.68
CA SER A 328 2.82 -32.81 3.29
C SER A 328 2.20 -31.79 4.27
N ALA A 329 2.10 -32.17 5.55
CA ALA A 329 1.43 -31.38 6.57
C ALA A 329 2.04 -29.99 6.77
N ALA A 330 3.37 -29.87 6.69
CA ALA A 330 4.06 -28.59 6.87
C ALA A 330 3.80 -27.64 5.69
N GLU A 331 3.85 -28.15 4.46
CA GLU A 331 3.58 -27.44 3.22
C GLU A 331 2.13 -26.96 3.16
N ILE A 332 1.17 -27.83 3.52
CA ILE A 332 -0.25 -27.48 3.59
C ILE A 332 -0.46 -26.37 4.63
N PHE A 333 0.09 -26.52 5.84
CA PHE A 333 -0.04 -25.51 6.89
C PHE A 333 0.54 -24.15 6.48
N ASN A 334 1.69 -24.16 5.81
CA ASN A 334 2.37 -22.95 5.38
C ASN A 334 1.70 -22.27 4.18
N SER A 335 1.04 -23.04 3.30
CA SER A 335 0.36 -22.49 2.13
C SER A 335 -0.87 -21.63 2.46
N GLY A 336 -1.46 -21.78 3.66
CA GLY A 336 -2.68 -21.06 4.04
C GLY A 336 -3.96 -21.61 3.40
N ARG A 337 -3.85 -22.67 2.58
CA ARG A 337 -4.95 -23.27 1.82
C ARG A 337 -5.62 -24.39 2.59
N PHE A 338 -6.62 -24.02 3.40
CA PHE A 338 -7.21 -24.91 4.39
C PHE A 338 -8.60 -25.43 4.02
N ARG A 339 -9.29 -24.81 3.05
CA ARG A 339 -10.73 -25.04 2.86
C ARG A 339 -11.03 -26.47 2.44
N GLY A 340 -10.28 -26.99 1.46
CA GLY A 340 -10.45 -28.36 0.97
C GLY A 340 -10.16 -29.43 2.02
N LEU A 341 -9.15 -29.22 2.88
CA LEU A 341 -8.84 -30.15 3.98
C LEU A 341 -9.96 -30.18 5.02
N ILE A 342 -10.46 -29.00 5.42
CA ILE A 342 -11.56 -28.89 6.39
C ILE A 342 -12.82 -29.58 5.84
N GLU A 343 -13.14 -29.36 4.55
CA GLU A 343 -14.30 -29.99 3.91
C GLU A 343 -14.14 -31.51 3.82
N LEU A 344 -12.96 -32.00 3.46
CA LEU A 344 -12.67 -33.43 3.42
C LEU A 344 -12.83 -34.09 4.79
N CYS A 345 -12.37 -33.44 5.86
CA CYS A 345 -12.50 -33.96 7.22
C CYS A 345 -13.97 -33.96 7.69
N ARG A 346 -14.74 -32.91 7.35
CA ARG A 346 -16.19 -32.88 7.62
C ARG A 346 -16.92 -34.01 6.91
N HIS A 347 -16.66 -34.20 5.62
CA HIS A 347 -17.23 -35.30 4.85
C HIS A 347 -16.90 -36.67 5.46
N ALA A 348 -15.65 -36.86 5.89
CA ALA A 348 -15.24 -38.09 6.55
C ALA A 348 -16.01 -38.33 7.86
N GLU A 349 -16.22 -37.29 8.66
CA GLU A 349 -17.03 -37.38 9.89
C GLU A 349 -18.50 -37.71 9.61
N ASP A 350 -19.13 -37.02 8.65
CA ASP A 350 -20.52 -37.26 8.25
C ASP A 350 -20.77 -38.68 7.74
N CYS A 351 -19.74 -39.28 7.12
CA CYS A 351 -19.79 -40.63 6.56
C CYS A 351 -19.19 -41.72 7.48
N GLY A 352 -18.75 -41.37 8.68
CA GLY A 352 -18.13 -42.32 9.62
C GLY A 352 -16.78 -42.90 9.15
N ILE A 353 -16.08 -42.20 8.27
CA ILE A 353 -14.75 -42.58 7.77
C ILE A 353 -13.70 -42.16 8.81
N GLU A 354 -12.87 -43.11 9.23
CA GLU A 354 -11.80 -42.84 10.19
C GLU A 354 -10.77 -41.86 9.61
N THR A 355 -10.62 -40.71 10.28
CA THR A 355 -9.63 -39.69 9.93
C THR A 355 -8.30 -39.99 10.62
N PRO A 356 -7.18 -40.15 9.89
CA PRO A 356 -5.89 -40.48 10.49
C PRO A 356 -5.42 -39.45 11.53
N ARG A 357 -4.71 -39.92 12.56
CA ARG A 357 -4.22 -39.07 13.66
C ARG A 357 -3.41 -37.86 13.19
N ALA A 358 -2.48 -38.06 12.24
CA ALA A 358 -1.68 -36.98 11.67
C ALA A 358 -2.55 -35.88 11.02
N VAL A 359 -3.64 -36.28 10.34
CA VAL A 359 -4.60 -35.36 9.73
C VAL A 359 -5.37 -34.58 10.80
N ARG A 360 -5.79 -35.21 11.91
CA ARG A 360 -6.44 -34.53 13.04
C ARG A 360 -5.52 -33.55 13.75
N ILE A 361 -4.25 -33.90 13.94
CA ILE A 361 -3.24 -32.98 14.49
C ILE A 361 -3.05 -31.77 13.58
N LEU A 362 -3.02 -31.96 12.25
CA LEU A 362 -2.95 -30.84 11.33
C LEU A 362 -4.23 -29.98 11.33
N LEU A 363 -5.42 -30.62 11.32
CA LEU A 363 -6.71 -29.94 11.37
C LEU A 363 -6.83 -29.08 12.65
N SER A 364 -6.49 -29.62 13.81
CA SER A 364 -6.50 -28.85 15.08
C SER A 364 -5.57 -27.64 15.01
N ARG A 365 -4.35 -27.79 14.49
CA ARG A 365 -3.45 -26.64 14.30
C ARG A 365 -4.00 -25.61 13.32
N ILE A 366 -4.66 -26.04 12.24
CA ILE A 366 -5.33 -25.16 11.27
C ILE A 366 -6.48 -24.40 11.93
N LEU A 367 -7.35 -25.09 12.68
CA LEU A 367 -8.48 -24.49 13.39
C LEU A 367 -7.99 -23.44 14.40
N ALA A 368 -6.94 -23.73 15.15
CA ALA A 368 -6.36 -22.78 16.10
C ALA A 368 -5.73 -21.57 15.39
N ARG A 369 -5.11 -21.76 14.20
CA ARG A 369 -4.66 -20.65 13.35
C ARG A 369 -5.81 -19.78 12.83
N LEU A 370 -6.99 -20.36 12.62
CA LEU A 370 -8.24 -19.66 12.29
C LEU A 370 -8.96 -19.11 13.52
N ASN A 371 -8.31 -19.07 14.68
CA ASN A 371 -8.85 -18.61 15.96
C ASN A 371 -10.04 -19.43 16.49
N ARG A 372 -10.21 -20.67 16.02
CA ARG A 372 -11.23 -21.64 16.46
C ARG A 372 -10.62 -22.61 17.47
N CYS A 373 -10.14 -22.07 18.60
CA CYS A 373 -9.32 -22.83 19.55
C CYS A 373 -10.07 -23.97 20.25
N ASP A 374 -11.36 -23.83 20.52
CA ASP A 374 -12.14 -24.89 21.19
C ASP A 374 -12.36 -26.08 20.25
N GLU A 375 -12.69 -25.83 18.98
CA GLU A 375 -12.77 -26.89 17.95
C GLU A 375 -11.41 -27.54 17.71
N ALA A 376 -10.33 -26.76 17.75
CA ALA A 376 -8.98 -27.30 17.67
C ALA A 376 -8.66 -28.27 18.82
N LEU A 377 -9.02 -27.92 20.06
CA LEU A 377 -8.83 -28.79 21.21
C LEU A 377 -9.69 -30.06 21.11
N ALA A 378 -10.93 -29.97 20.64
CA ALA A 378 -11.79 -31.13 20.41
C ALA A 378 -11.21 -32.09 19.37
N GLU A 379 -10.69 -31.58 18.25
CA GLU A 379 -10.02 -32.41 17.25
C GLU A 379 -8.73 -33.04 17.76
N LEU A 380 -8.00 -32.34 18.63
CA LEU A 380 -6.80 -32.88 19.25
C LEU A 380 -7.11 -33.95 20.31
N GLU A 381 -8.22 -33.82 21.03
CA GLU A 381 -8.72 -34.85 21.94
C GLU A 381 -9.04 -36.14 21.16
N LYS A 382 -9.75 -36.02 20.03
CA LYS A 382 -9.97 -37.15 19.11
C LYS A 382 -8.64 -37.75 18.62
N ALA A 383 -7.64 -36.93 18.32
CA ALA A 383 -6.31 -37.40 17.92
C ALA A 383 -5.56 -38.14 19.05
N SER A 384 -5.83 -37.81 20.31
CA SER A 384 -5.19 -38.41 21.49
C SER A 384 -5.76 -39.78 21.88
N ALA A 385 -6.88 -40.20 21.27
CA ALA A 385 -7.51 -41.48 21.55
C ALA A 385 -6.66 -42.69 21.06
N GLY A 386 -6.73 -43.80 21.79
CA GLY A 386 -6.04 -45.05 21.46
C GLY A 386 -4.56 -45.09 21.85
N VAL A 387 -3.86 -46.16 21.47
CA VAL A 387 -2.43 -46.32 21.72
C VAL A 387 -1.64 -45.42 20.76
N MET A 388 -0.65 -44.69 21.29
CA MET A 388 0.23 -43.79 20.54
C MET A 388 1.67 -44.30 20.60
N THR A 389 2.39 -44.14 19.50
CA THR A 389 3.86 -44.20 19.50
C THR A 389 4.43 -43.00 20.27
N GLU A 390 5.69 -43.09 20.73
CA GLU A 390 6.38 -41.96 21.38
C GLU A 390 6.37 -40.70 20.50
N ARG A 391 6.56 -40.87 19.19
CA ARG A 391 6.53 -39.75 18.22
C ARG A 391 5.16 -39.09 18.17
N GLU A 392 4.09 -39.87 18.08
CA GLU A 392 2.73 -39.33 18.07
C GLU A 392 2.38 -38.65 19.40
N ALA A 393 2.80 -39.22 20.53
CA ALA A 393 2.60 -38.61 21.84
C ALA A 393 3.30 -37.25 21.96
N VAL A 394 4.52 -37.13 21.41
CA VAL A 394 5.24 -35.85 21.31
C VAL A 394 4.50 -34.86 20.40
N ASP A 395 4.04 -35.29 19.22
CA ASP A 395 3.34 -34.43 18.26
C ASP A 395 2.00 -33.91 18.80
N VAL A 396 1.22 -34.76 19.49
CA VAL A 396 -0.03 -34.38 20.17
C VAL A 396 0.24 -33.39 21.30
N ALA A 397 1.21 -33.68 22.19
CA ALA A 397 1.54 -32.78 23.29
C ALA A 397 2.07 -31.42 22.80
N TYR A 398 2.88 -31.43 21.74
CA TYR A 398 3.36 -30.21 21.09
C TYR A 398 2.20 -29.38 20.52
N ALA A 399 1.28 -30.01 19.78
CA ALA A 399 0.10 -29.33 19.25
C ALA A 399 -0.79 -28.77 20.38
N ALA A 400 -1.00 -29.53 21.46
CA ALA A 400 -1.78 -29.08 22.62
C ALA A 400 -1.17 -27.82 23.23
N GLY A 401 0.15 -27.81 23.43
CA GLY A 401 0.85 -26.64 23.95
C GLY A 401 0.76 -25.42 23.05
N VAL A 402 0.89 -25.60 21.73
CA VAL A 402 0.76 -24.50 20.75
C VAL A 402 -0.67 -23.94 20.71
N ILE A 403 -1.69 -24.80 20.76
CA ILE A 403 -3.10 -24.41 20.74
C ILE A 403 -3.46 -23.68 22.04
N ASN A 404 -3.03 -24.17 23.21
CA ASN A 404 -3.24 -23.49 24.49
C ASN A 404 -2.59 -22.09 24.50
N ARG A 405 -1.41 -21.93 23.89
CA ARG A 405 -0.78 -20.61 23.73
C ARG A 405 -1.64 -19.68 22.87
N GLN A 406 -2.20 -20.18 21.76
CA GLN A 406 -3.08 -19.40 20.89
C GLN A 406 -4.40 -19.04 21.59
N ALA A 407 -4.91 -19.92 22.45
CA ALA A 407 -6.08 -19.67 23.30
C ALA A 407 -5.80 -18.73 24.49
N GLY A 408 -4.58 -18.19 24.64
CA GLY A 408 -4.19 -17.32 25.76
C GLY A 408 -3.93 -18.05 27.09
N ARG A 409 -4.02 -19.40 27.12
CA ARG A 409 -3.79 -20.23 28.31
C ARG A 409 -2.29 -20.49 28.49
N LEU A 410 -1.54 -19.44 28.79
CA LEU A 410 -0.07 -19.47 28.76
C LEU A 410 0.53 -20.43 29.81
N ASP A 411 -0.08 -20.55 31.00
CA ASP A 411 0.30 -21.50 32.07
C ASP A 411 0.26 -22.94 31.62
N GLU A 412 -0.87 -23.32 31.05
CA GLU A 412 -1.05 -24.65 30.53
C GLU A 412 -0.15 -24.92 29.31
N ALA A 413 0.04 -23.92 28.45
CA ALA A 413 0.95 -24.02 27.31
C ALA A 413 2.40 -24.30 27.73
N VAL A 414 2.96 -23.59 28.72
CA VAL A 414 4.33 -23.84 29.21
C VAL A 414 4.44 -25.25 29.81
N ARG A 415 3.45 -25.68 30.60
CA ARG A 415 3.43 -27.01 31.22
C ARG A 415 3.48 -28.11 30.16
N LEU A 416 2.55 -28.08 29.21
CA LEU A 416 2.44 -29.06 28.13
C LEU A 416 3.67 -29.07 27.20
N LEU A 417 4.19 -27.89 26.85
CA LEU A 417 5.38 -27.81 25.99
C LEU A 417 6.65 -28.28 26.69
N ASN A 418 6.81 -28.04 27.99
CA ASN A 418 7.96 -28.57 28.74
C ASN A 418 7.88 -30.10 28.87
N GLU A 419 6.69 -30.65 29.09
CA GLU A 419 6.47 -32.10 29.08
C GLU A 419 6.82 -32.70 27.71
N ALA A 420 6.31 -32.10 26.63
CA ALA A 420 6.61 -32.52 25.26
C ALA A 420 8.12 -32.44 24.95
N ALA A 421 8.81 -31.38 25.41
CA ALA A 421 10.25 -31.22 25.23
C ALA A 421 11.03 -32.31 25.98
N SER A 422 10.60 -32.65 27.20
CA SER A 422 11.19 -33.74 27.99
C SER A 422 11.04 -35.09 27.29
N ARG A 423 9.83 -35.39 26.80
CA ARG A 423 9.56 -36.64 26.05
C ARG A 423 10.40 -36.71 24.77
N ALA A 424 10.44 -35.64 23.99
CA ALA A 424 11.24 -35.55 22.77
C ALA A 424 12.74 -35.74 23.04
N ALA A 425 13.25 -35.17 24.14
CA ALA A 425 14.64 -35.35 24.57
C ALA A 425 14.93 -36.81 24.97
N SER A 426 14.06 -37.44 25.77
CA SER A 426 14.18 -38.84 26.18
C SER A 426 14.11 -39.80 24.99
N ALA A 427 13.31 -39.48 23.96
CA ALA A 427 13.18 -40.24 22.72
C ALA A 427 14.28 -39.90 21.68
N ALA A 428 15.28 -39.08 22.03
CA ALA A 428 16.35 -38.61 21.15
C ALA A 428 15.89 -37.90 19.86
N MET A 429 14.68 -37.32 19.88
CA MET A 429 14.07 -36.58 18.77
C MET A 429 14.54 -35.12 18.78
N ARG A 430 15.79 -34.87 18.37
CA ARG A 430 16.44 -33.54 18.47
C ARG A 430 15.66 -32.42 17.75
N ASP A 431 15.19 -32.68 16.54
CA ASP A 431 14.49 -31.68 15.72
C ASP A 431 13.14 -31.29 16.34
N SER A 432 12.38 -32.28 16.82
CA SER A 432 11.14 -32.05 17.59
C SER A 432 11.42 -31.29 18.87
N ALA A 433 12.45 -31.68 19.64
CA ALA A 433 12.83 -30.98 20.87
C ALA A 433 13.18 -29.51 20.59
N ALA A 434 13.87 -29.22 19.49
CA ALA A 434 14.23 -27.87 19.10
C ALA A 434 13.00 -27.03 18.69
N ALA A 435 12.07 -27.58 17.92
CA ALA A 435 10.81 -26.93 17.57
C ALA A 435 9.95 -26.63 18.81
N ILE A 436 9.87 -27.58 19.75
CA ILE A 436 9.15 -27.43 21.01
C ILE A 436 9.81 -26.36 21.89
N LEU A 437 11.13 -26.36 22.04
CA LEU A 437 11.86 -25.33 22.80
C LEU A 437 11.69 -23.92 22.21
N ASN A 438 11.59 -23.80 20.88
CA ASN A 438 11.23 -22.54 20.25
C ASN A 438 9.80 -22.11 20.62
N ALA A 439 8.84 -23.04 20.68
CA ALA A 439 7.49 -22.73 21.16
C ALA A 439 7.46 -22.37 22.65
N VAL A 440 8.23 -23.04 23.52
CA VAL A 440 8.41 -22.66 24.94
C VAL A 440 8.93 -21.22 25.04
N GLY A 441 9.94 -20.89 24.23
CA GLY A 441 10.45 -19.52 24.13
C GLY A 441 9.38 -18.51 23.74
N ASN A 442 8.49 -18.85 22.79
CA ASN A 442 7.37 -17.99 22.38
C ASN A 442 6.36 -17.76 23.51
N VAL A 443 6.10 -18.77 24.36
CA VAL A 443 5.22 -18.59 25.51
C VAL A 443 5.86 -17.65 26.53
N HIS A 444 7.14 -17.86 26.87
CA HIS A 444 7.86 -16.95 27.77
C HIS A 444 7.92 -15.52 27.21
N LEU A 445 8.13 -15.35 25.90
CA LEU A 445 8.11 -14.04 25.25
C LEU A 445 6.74 -13.37 25.36
N ALA A 446 5.65 -14.13 25.18
CA ALA A 446 4.28 -13.63 25.33
C ALA A 446 3.97 -13.19 26.77
N ARG A 447 4.59 -13.83 27.77
CA ARG A 447 4.50 -13.43 29.18
C ARG A 447 5.44 -12.29 29.59
N GLY A 448 6.33 -11.84 28.71
CA GLY A 448 7.37 -10.86 29.06
C GLY A 448 8.55 -11.45 29.86
N GLU A 449 8.66 -12.77 29.99
CA GLU A 449 9.75 -13.46 30.67
C GLU A 449 11.00 -13.55 29.76
N LEU A 450 11.62 -12.40 29.46
CA LEU A 450 12.64 -12.27 28.42
C LEU A 450 13.87 -13.16 28.62
N THR A 451 14.32 -13.36 29.87
CA THR A 451 15.49 -14.20 30.19
C THR A 451 15.22 -15.68 29.89
N GLN A 452 14.04 -16.17 30.22
CA GLN A 452 13.56 -17.53 30.01
C GLN A 452 13.30 -17.78 28.53
N ALA A 453 12.74 -16.79 27.83
CA ALA A 453 12.59 -16.80 26.38
C ALA A 453 13.96 -16.93 25.70
N ARG A 454 14.93 -16.06 26.05
CA ARG A 454 16.32 -16.11 25.54
C ARG A 454 16.94 -17.49 25.75
N LYS A 455 16.86 -18.04 26.96
CA LYS A 455 17.42 -19.36 27.31
C LYS A 455 16.81 -20.46 26.44
N SER A 456 15.49 -20.43 26.24
CA SER A 456 14.77 -21.43 25.44
C SER A 456 15.14 -21.36 23.96
N TYR A 457 15.22 -20.16 23.39
CA TYR A 457 15.63 -19.96 22.00
C TYR A 457 17.10 -20.36 21.75
N LEU A 458 18.02 -20.05 22.68
CA LEU A 458 19.42 -20.47 22.56
C LEU A 458 19.56 -22.00 22.64
N LYS A 459 18.80 -22.66 23.53
CA LYS A 459 18.74 -24.13 23.57
C LYS A 459 18.16 -24.72 22.29
N ALA A 460 17.09 -24.12 21.74
CA ALA A 460 16.52 -24.54 20.47
C ALA A 460 17.55 -24.41 19.33
N ALA A 461 18.27 -23.29 19.25
CA ALA A 461 19.32 -23.07 18.26
C ALA A 461 20.47 -24.09 18.36
N ALA A 462 20.83 -24.52 19.57
CA ALA A 462 21.90 -25.49 19.79
C ALA A 462 21.52 -26.92 19.35
N ASN A 463 20.22 -27.24 19.31
CA ASN A 463 19.74 -28.56 18.90
C ASN A 463 19.61 -28.72 17.38
N PHE A 464 19.61 -27.62 16.60
CA PHE A 464 19.51 -27.67 15.14
C PHE A 464 20.87 -27.91 14.47
N SER A 465 20.90 -28.80 13.47
CA SER A 465 22.08 -29.00 12.62
C SER A 465 22.28 -27.81 11.67
N ARG A 466 23.54 -27.41 11.42
CA ARG A 466 23.85 -26.21 10.60
C ARG A 466 23.37 -26.31 9.14
N ASP A 467 23.19 -27.52 8.59
CA ASP A 467 23.01 -27.71 7.14
C ASP A 467 21.58 -28.01 6.69
N ARG A 468 20.71 -28.62 7.52
CA ARG A 468 19.36 -29.06 7.10
C ARG A 468 18.21 -28.11 7.47
N GLU A 469 18.40 -27.20 8.43
CA GLU A 469 17.27 -26.53 9.12
C GLU A 469 17.30 -25.00 9.11
N LYS A 470 17.80 -24.44 8.01
CA LYS A 470 17.80 -22.98 7.74
C LYS A 470 16.45 -22.29 8.03
N PRO A 471 15.26 -22.92 7.82
CA PRO A 471 13.99 -22.31 8.16
C PRO A 471 13.76 -21.94 9.61
N ILE A 472 14.00 -22.89 10.51
CA ILE A 472 13.67 -22.72 11.92
C ILE A 472 14.72 -21.83 12.57
N VAL A 473 15.97 -21.90 12.10
CA VAL A 473 17.05 -20.99 12.50
C VAL A 473 16.69 -19.52 12.22
N ALA A 474 16.11 -19.20 11.05
CA ALA A 474 15.69 -17.83 10.74
C ALA A 474 14.57 -17.33 11.69
N ASN A 475 13.62 -18.21 12.04
CA ASN A 475 12.56 -17.88 12.99
C ASN A 475 13.11 -17.67 14.41
N ILE A 476 14.05 -18.52 14.85
CA ILE A 476 14.73 -18.35 16.14
C ILE A 476 15.51 -17.03 16.18
N GLN A 477 16.22 -16.67 15.10
CA GLN A 477 16.92 -15.40 15.00
C GLN A 477 15.96 -14.21 15.10
N THR A 478 14.80 -14.30 14.47
CA THR A 478 13.73 -13.29 14.56
C THR A 478 13.24 -13.15 16.01
N ASN A 479 12.95 -14.28 16.65
CA ASN A 479 12.49 -14.33 18.04
C ASN A 479 13.53 -13.81 19.04
N LEU A 480 14.80 -14.19 18.88
CA LEU A 480 15.90 -13.63 19.65
C LEU A 480 16.03 -12.13 19.41
N GLY A 481 15.86 -11.66 18.16
CA GLY A 481 15.80 -10.24 17.84
C GLY A 481 14.73 -9.50 18.65
N PHE A 482 13.52 -10.04 18.75
CA PHE A 482 12.46 -9.49 19.59
C PHE A 482 12.82 -9.48 21.07
N VAL A 483 13.40 -10.56 21.59
CA VAL A 483 13.86 -10.63 22.98
C VAL A 483 14.92 -9.58 23.26
N GLU A 484 15.91 -9.43 22.40
CA GLU A 484 16.98 -8.44 22.57
C GLU A 484 16.44 -7.01 22.43
N PHE A 485 15.54 -6.75 21.49
CA PHE A 485 14.88 -5.45 21.34
C PHE A 485 14.09 -5.09 22.59
N ARG A 486 13.22 -6.00 23.04
CA ARG A 486 12.45 -5.86 24.28
C ARG A 486 13.30 -5.88 25.53
N SER A 487 14.57 -6.28 25.48
CA SER A 487 15.52 -6.20 26.61
C SER A 487 16.35 -4.91 26.59
N GLY A 488 16.16 -4.04 25.59
CA GLY A 488 16.99 -2.84 25.42
C GLY A 488 18.36 -3.09 24.79
N ASN A 489 18.68 -4.31 24.39
CA ASN A 489 19.96 -4.69 23.79
C ASN A 489 19.98 -4.39 22.28
N LEU A 490 19.86 -3.12 21.91
CA LEU A 490 19.62 -2.67 20.54
C LEU A 490 20.69 -3.14 19.53
N LYS A 491 21.96 -3.22 19.94
CA LYS A 491 23.05 -3.76 19.12
C LYS A 491 22.87 -5.25 18.78
N LYS A 492 22.48 -6.06 19.78
CA LYS A 492 22.22 -7.49 19.58
C LYS A 492 20.96 -7.69 18.75
N ALA A 493 19.92 -6.90 18.99
CA ALA A 493 18.69 -6.91 18.21
C ALA A 493 18.96 -6.62 16.72
N ASP A 494 19.73 -5.57 16.40
CA ASP A 494 20.10 -5.24 15.02
C ASP A 494 20.87 -6.38 14.34
N CYS A 495 21.79 -7.04 15.05
CA CYS A 495 22.51 -8.21 14.55
C CYS A 495 21.57 -9.40 14.27
N CYS A 496 20.69 -9.74 15.22
CA CYS A 496 19.72 -10.83 15.09
C CYS A 496 18.77 -10.60 13.91
N PHE A 497 18.17 -9.41 13.78
CA PHE A 497 17.27 -9.10 12.67
C PHE A 497 17.98 -8.97 11.32
N SER A 498 19.24 -8.52 11.29
CA SER A 498 20.04 -8.50 10.05
C SER A 498 20.31 -9.90 9.53
N LEU A 499 20.68 -10.83 10.44
CA LEU A 499 20.85 -12.25 10.10
C LEU A 499 19.52 -12.89 9.67
N ALA A 500 18.43 -12.61 10.40
CA ALA A 500 17.09 -13.09 10.07
C ALA A 500 16.67 -12.62 8.67
N ALA A 501 16.75 -11.31 8.37
CA ALA A 501 16.39 -10.75 7.07
C ALA A 501 17.16 -11.41 5.92
N ARG A 502 18.49 -11.61 6.08
CA ARG A 502 19.32 -12.29 5.07
C ARG A 502 18.86 -13.74 4.84
N ASN A 503 18.57 -14.47 5.92
CA ASN A 503 18.11 -15.86 5.83
C ASN A 503 16.70 -15.99 5.25
N GLN A 504 15.79 -15.06 5.56
CA GLN A 504 14.45 -15.05 4.98
C GLN A 504 14.49 -14.74 3.48
N LYS A 505 15.35 -13.80 3.06
CA LYS A 505 15.59 -13.47 1.65
C LYS A 505 16.13 -14.66 0.85
N MET A 506 17.14 -15.36 1.36
CA MET A 506 17.68 -16.58 0.71
C MET A 506 16.63 -17.70 0.54
N ARG A 507 15.53 -17.62 1.28
CA ARG A 507 14.44 -18.60 1.27
C ARG A 507 13.19 -18.13 0.52
N ASN A 508 13.24 -16.94 -0.09
CA ASN A 508 12.07 -16.29 -0.69
C ASN A 508 10.88 -16.15 0.29
N ASN A 509 11.15 -16.02 1.60
CA ASN A 509 10.10 -15.76 2.59
C ASN A 509 9.88 -14.24 2.72
N LEU A 510 9.02 -13.71 1.86
CA LEU A 510 8.73 -12.29 1.75
C LEU A 510 8.24 -11.68 3.08
N GLN A 511 7.28 -12.32 3.76
CA GLN A 511 6.74 -11.80 5.03
C GLN A 511 7.81 -11.74 6.14
N GLY A 512 8.68 -12.75 6.19
CA GLY A 512 9.80 -12.77 7.14
C GLY A 512 10.83 -11.67 6.86
N GLU A 513 11.11 -11.39 5.59
CA GLU A 513 12.00 -10.29 5.16
C GLU A 513 11.41 -8.92 5.52
N ILE A 514 10.10 -8.73 5.27
CA ILE A 514 9.35 -7.51 5.65
C ILE A 514 9.42 -7.30 7.16
N THR A 515 8.99 -8.29 7.95
CA THR A 515 8.97 -8.20 9.43
C THR A 515 10.35 -7.83 9.99
N SER A 516 11.41 -8.50 9.51
CA SER A 516 12.78 -8.22 9.94
C SER A 516 13.23 -6.82 9.51
N GLY A 517 12.83 -6.37 8.32
CA GLY A 517 13.14 -5.04 7.81
C GLY A 517 12.48 -3.91 8.60
N ILE A 518 11.20 -4.07 8.99
CA ILE A 518 10.49 -3.12 9.86
C ILE A 518 11.22 -2.98 11.19
N MET A 519 11.56 -4.11 11.82
CA MET A 519 12.26 -4.11 13.11
C MET A 519 13.65 -3.48 13.00
N LEU A 520 14.40 -3.72 11.92
CA LEU A 520 15.67 -3.04 11.67
C LEU A 520 15.49 -1.52 11.56
N GLY A 521 14.46 -1.06 10.85
CA GLY A 521 14.11 0.37 10.79
C GLY A 521 13.89 0.96 12.18
N ARG A 522 13.03 0.32 12.98
CA ARG A 522 12.73 0.75 14.36
C ARG A 522 13.96 0.76 15.27
N ILE A 523 14.77 -0.30 15.24
CA ILE A 523 15.99 -0.41 16.06
C ILE A 523 17.01 0.65 15.67
N ARG A 524 17.21 0.88 14.37
CA ARG A 524 18.15 1.88 13.88
C ARG A 524 17.71 3.29 14.27
N LEU A 525 16.40 3.60 14.23
CA LEU A 525 15.87 4.86 14.76
C LEU A 525 16.09 5.00 16.26
N ALA A 526 15.82 3.95 17.05
CA ALA A 526 16.07 3.94 18.49
C ALA A 526 17.56 4.11 18.85
N ARG A 527 18.47 3.89 17.89
CA ARG A 527 19.92 4.14 18.05
C ARG A 527 20.37 5.50 17.48
N GLY A 528 19.47 6.27 16.87
CA GLY A 528 19.76 7.56 16.22
C GLY A 528 20.28 7.44 14.79
N HIS A 529 20.22 6.24 14.19
CA HIS A 529 20.66 5.96 12.81
C HIS A 529 19.51 6.16 11.82
N ALA A 530 19.01 7.39 11.69
CA ALA A 530 17.83 7.71 10.88
C ALA A 530 17.97 7.32 9.40
N LEU A 531 19.12 7.59 8.77
CA LEU A 531 19.34 7.28 7.36
C LEU A 531 19.40 5.76 7.06
N PRO A 532 20.21 4.95 7.78
CA PRO A 532 20.16 3.49 7.64
C PRO A 532 18.79 2.88 7.93
N ALA A 533 17.95 3.55 8.74
CA ALA A 533 16.56 3.16 8.92
C ALA A 533 15.71 3.45 7.68
N ILE A 534 15.78 4.67 7.13
CA ILE A 534 15.08 5.08 5.90
C ILE A 534 15.44 4.14 4.75
N GLU A 535 16.73 3.90 4.51
CA GLU A 535 17.18 2.99 3.44
C GLU A 535 16.53 1.60 3.55
N LYS A 536 16.48 1.05 4.77
CA LYS A 536 15.89 -0.26 5.00
C LYS A 536 14.36 -0.25 4.87
N LEU A 537 13.70 0.79 5.35
CA LEU A 537 12.24 0.92 5.29
C LEU A 537 11.75 1.15 3.86
N LEU A 538 12.50 1.90 3.03
CA LEU A 538 12.20 2.03 1.60
C LEU A 538 12.38 0.71 0.84
N GLU A 539 13.35 -0.13 1.22
CA GLU A 539 13.44 -1.50 0.69
C GLU A 539 12.18 -2.31 1.03
N VAL A 540 11.72 -2.22 2.29
CA VAL A 540 10.50 -2.91 2.76
C VAL A 540 9.25 -2.38 2.05
N GLU A 541 9.11 -1.06 1.88
CA GLU A 541 7.98 -0.46 1.17
C GLU A 541 7.89 -0.99 -0.28
N ARG A 542 9.03 -1.12 -0.98
CA ARG A 542 9.08 -1.71 -2.32
C ARG A 542 8.68 -3.19 -2.34
N LEU A 543 8.97 -3.94 -1.28
CA LEU A 543 8.50 -5.33 -1.13
C LEU A 543 6.98 -5.36 -0.92
N LEU A 544 6.45 -4.46 -0.09
CA LEU A 544 5.01 -4.33 0.16
C LEU A 544 4.21 -3.87 -1.07
N SER A 545 4.82 -3.12 -1.99
CA SER A 545 4.19 -2.75 -3.27
C SER A 545 3.96 -3.96 -4.19
N GLN A 546 4.62 -5.09 -3.96
CA GLN A 546 4.41 -6.33 -4.70
C GLN A 546 3.22 -7.14 -4.16
N MET A 547 2.58 -6.68 -3.07
CA MET A 547 1.46 -7.33 -2.41
C MET A 547 0.18 -6.51 -2.62
N ALA A 548 -0.92 -7.16 -3.01
CA ALA A 548 -2.20 -6.51 -3.33
C ALA A 548 -2.82 -5.74 -2.14
N ALA A 549 -2.55 -6.18 -0.90
CA ALA A 549 -2.85 -5.46 0.34
C ALA A 549 -1.92 -5.98 1.46
N SER A 550 -1.37 -5.09 2.29
CA SER A 550 -0.61 -5.50 3.47
C SER A 550 -0.82 -4.51 4.61
N PRO A 551 -1.27 -4.97 5.79
CA PRO A 551 -1.49 -4.10 6.95
C PRO A 551 -0.20 -3.41 7.43
N ASP A 552 0.96 -3.92 7.04
CA ASP A 552 2.26 -3.37 7.41
C ASP A 552 2.58 -2.05 6.68
N ARG A 553 1.89 -1.72 5.58
CA ARG A 553 2.19 -0.55 4.73
C ARG A 553 2.02 0.77 5.47
N ARG A 554 0.89 0.95 6.16
CA ARG A 554 0.60 2.15 6.94
C ARG A 554 1.59 2.36 8.10
N GLU A 555 1.97 1.27 8.78
CA GLU A 555 3.00 1.30 9.82
C GLU A 555 4.36 1.72 9.24
N VAL A 556 4.80 1.07 8.15
CA VAL A 556 6.08 1.38 7.49
C VAL A 556 6.16 2.83 7.04
N GLN A 557 5.12 3.33 6.38
CA GLN A 557 5.06 4.72 5.91
C GLN A 557 5.12 5.72 7.08
N THR A 558 4.45 5.41 8.19
CA THR A 558 4.52 6.21 9.42
C THR A 558 5.94 6.23 10.02
N ILE A 559 6.61 5.08 10.06
CA ILE A 559 8.00 5.02 10.55
C ILE A 559 8.94 5.80 9.61
N ILE A 560 8.74 5.74 8.30
CA ILE A 560 9.49 6.54 7.32
C ILE A 560 9.23 8.03 7.54
N ALA A 561 7.98 8.43 7.74
CA ALA A 561 7.61 9.82 8.03
C ALA A 561 8.35 10.33 9.27
N TRP A 562 8.33 9.55 10.35
CA TRP A 562 9.07 9.87 11.58
C TRP A 562 10.57 9.96 11.35
N ALA A 563 11.16 9.01 10.61
CA ALA A 563 12.58 9.02 10.30
C ALA A 563 13.01 10.26 9.51
N TYR A 564 12.18 10.74 8.57
CA TYR A 564 12.43 12.00 7.86
C TYR A 564 12.28 13.23 8.74
N GLU A 565 11.35 13.24 9.72
CA GLU A 565 11.29 14.32 10.71
C GLU A 565 12.58 14.35 11.54
N LEU A 566 13.07 13.19 11.99
CA LEU A 566 14.35 13.09 12.71
C LEU A 566 15.58 13.48 11.87
N LEU A 567 15.48 13.37 10.54
CA LEU A 567 16.51 13.84 9.61
C LEU A 567 16.47 15.37 9.42
N GLY A 568 15.44 16.05 9.90
CA GLY A 568 15.19 17.46 9.60
C GLY A 568 14.72 17.66 8.17
N ARG A 569 13.87 16.76 7.66
CA ARG A 569 13.24 16.82 6.34
C ARG A 569 11.70 16.82 6.49
N PRO A 570 11.12 17.88 7.06
CA PRO A 570 9.69 17.95 7.39
C PRO A 570 8.78 17.78 6.16
N VAL A 571 9.19 18.29 5.00
CA VAL A 571 8.43 18.13 3.74
C VAL A 571 8.29 16.65 3.34
N LEU A 572 9.38 15.87 3.40
CA LEU A 572 9.33 14.44 3.11
C LEU A 572 8.52 13.71 4.19
N SER A 573 8.65 14.12 5.46
CA SER A 573 7.82 13.61 6.55
C SER A 573 6.33 13.77 6.24
N ASP A 574 5.90 14.96 5.84
CA ASP A 574 4.50 15.27 5.53
C ASP A 574 3.96 14.46 4.35
N GLN A 575 4.78 14.22 3.32
CA GLN A 575 4.40 13.37 2.19
C GLN A 575 4.13 11.92 2.62
N TYR A 576 4.98 11.36 3.49
CA TYR A 576 4.77 10.01 4.01
C TYR A 576 3.62 9.92 5.01
N TRP A 577 3.37 10.96 5.80
CA TRP A 577 2.16 11.06 6.60
C TRP A 577 0.90 11.04 5.74
N LYS A 578 0.89 11.81 4.65
CA LYS A 578 -0.24 11.80 3.69
C LYS A 578 -0.47 10.40 3.11
N LYS A 579 0.60 9.70 2.71
CA LYS A 579 0.49 8.30 2.24
C LYS A 579 -0.09 7.37 3.29
N ALA A 580 0.37 7.49 4.54
CA ALA A 580 -0.12 6.66 5.65
C ALA A 580 -1.60 6.96 5.98
N GLU A 581 -2.05 8.21 5.83
CA GLU A 581 -3.45 8.63 6.00
C GLU A 581 -4.32 8.14 4.83
N GLU A 582 -3.82 8.14 3.59
CA GLU A 582 -4.54 7.57 2.43
C GLU A 582 -4.69 6.03 2.52
N ALA A 583 -3.83 5.36 3.28
CA ALA A 583 -3.88 3.91 3.53
C ALA A 583 -4.81 3.52 4.70
N GLU A 584 -5.67 4.42 5.19
CA GLU A 584 -6.51 4.23 6.39
C GLU A 584 -7.51 3.06 6.30
N THR A 585 -7.83 2.59 5.10
CA THR A 585 -8.74 1.44 4.89
C THR A 585 -8.09 0.08 5.15
N GLU A 586 -6.77 0.01 5.35
CA GLU A 586 -6.05 -1.23 5.64
C GLU A 586 -6.12 -1.60 7.13
N ALA A 587 -6.66 -2.77 7.46
CA ALA A 587 -6.83 -3.23 8.84
C ALA A 587 -5.49 -3.51 9.54
N VAL A 588 -5.05 -2.63 10.44
CA VAL A 588 -3.81 -2.77 11.23
C VAL A 588 -4.04 -3.46 12.58
N THR A 589 -2.99 -4.05 13.16
CA THR A 589 -3.07 -4.59 14.53
C THR A 589 -3.17 -3.46 15.57
N PRO A 590 -3.77 -3.70 16.76
CA PRO A 590 -3.82 -2.67 17.81
C PRO A 590 -2.44 -2.14 18.24
N ALA A 591 -1.41 -2.99 18.24
CA ALA A 591 -0.05 -2.56 18.56
C ALA A 591 0.55 -1.64 17.48
N ALA A 592 0.29 -1.92 16.19
CA ALA A 592 0.70 -1.06 15.09
C ALA A 592 -0.04 0.27 15.11
N GLU A 593 -1.37 0.25 15.34
CA GLU A 593 -2.18 1.46 15.48
C GLU A 593 -1.70 2.34 16.65
N PHE A 594 -1.40 1.75 17.80
CA PHE A 594 -0.83 2.47 18.94
C PHE A 594 0.48 3.17 18.55
N MET A 595 1.37 2.49 17.82
CA MET A 595 2.63 3.08 17.37
C MET A 595 2.42 4.21 16.37
N ILE A 596 1.49 4.06 15.43
CA ILE A 596 1.16 5.10 14.44
C ILE A 596 0.71 6.37 15.16
N ARG A 597 -0.21 6.23 16.12
CA ARG A 597 -0.70 7.34 16.95
C ARG A 597 0.41 7.98 17.79
N LEU A 598 1.25 7.15 18.42
CA LEU A 598 2.38 7.61 19.22
C LEU A 598 3.37 8.43 18.38
N LEU A 599 3.73 7.95 17.17
CA LEU A 599 4.64 8.65 16.28
C LEU A 599 4.04 9.94 15.72
N LYS A 600 2.72 10.00 15.50
CA LYS A 600 2.03 11.24 15.09
C LYS A 600 2.05 12.28 16.21
N ALA A 601 1.81 11.86 17.45
CA ALA A 601 1.89 12.74 18.61
C ALA A 601 3.32 13.24 18.84
N LEU A 602 4.33 12.38 18.68
CA LEU A 602 5.76 12.77 18.72
C LEU A 602 6.14 13.73 17.60
N HIS A 603 5.61 13.54 16.40
CA HIS A 603 5.79 14.45 15.27
C HIS A 603 5.29 15.86 15.63
N ASN A 604 4.09 15.98 16.19
CA ASN A 604 3.53 17.25 16.63
C ASN A 604 4.34 17.87 17.80
N LEU A 605 4.81 17.03 18.73
CA LEU A 605 5.67 17.47 19.83
C LEU A 605 6.96 18.12 19.33
N ILE A 606 7.68 17.47 18.40
CA ILE A 606 8.93 18.00 17.80
C ILE A 606 8.69 19.27 16.98
N ARG A 607 7.48 19.47 16.45
CA ARG A 607 7.09 20.70 15.74
C ARG A 607 6.72 21.86 16.67
N GLY A 608 6.60 21.62 17.97
CA GLY A 608 6.21 22.62 18.96
C GLY A 608 4.70 22.80 19.09
N GLU A 609 3.91 21.90 18.50
CA GLU A 609 2.45 21.89 18.61
C GLU A 609 2.01 21.23 19.92
N LEU A 610 2.44 21.80 21.05
CA LEU A 610 2.42 21.15 22.36
C LEU A 610 1.01 20.72 22.81
N ALA A 611 -0.01 21.57 22.60
CA ALA A 611 -1.38 21.26 22.99
C ALA A 611 -1.99 20.12 22.17
N ALA A 612 -1.71 20.09 20.86
CA ALA A 612 -2.17 19.00 19.99
C ALA A 612 -1.46 17.68 20.33
N ALA A 613 -0.14 17.74 20.55
CA ALA A 613 0.64 16.59 20.97
C ALA A 613 0.14 16.01 22.31
N GLU A 614 -0.12 16.86 23.31
CA GLU A 614 -0.69 16.44 24.60
C GLU A 614 -2.01 15.69 24.45
N SER A 615 -2.97 16.25 23.70
CA SER A 615 -4.27 15.60 23.46
C SER A 615 -4.07 14.23 22.79
N GLN A 616 -3.23 14.18 21.77
CA GLN A 616 -2.99 12.94 21.02
C GLN A 616 -2.28 11.87 21.87
N PHE A 617 -1.34 12.25 22.75
CA PHE A 617 -0.75 11.30 23.68
C PHE A 617 -1.79 10.75 24.67
N ALA A 618 -2.69 11.59 25.18
CA ALA A 618 -3.77 11.17 26.07
C ALA A 618 -4.72 10.17 25.38
N GLU A 619 -5.12 10.47 24.14
CA GLU A 619 -5.92 9.58 23.30
C GLU A 619 -5.20 8.26 22.99
N THR A 620 -3.90 8.32 22.72
CA THR A 620 -3.06 7.15 22.46
C THR A 620 -2.97 6.24 23.69
N ALA A 621 -2.76 6.82 24.88
CA ALA A 621 -2.76 6.07 26.13
C ALA A 621 -4.14 5.44 26.41
N GLY A 622 -5.23 6.18 26.17
CA GLY A 622 -6.60 5.68 26.28
C GLY A 622 -6.86 4.49 25.36
N PHE A 623 -6.47 4.60 24.08
CA PHE A 623 -6.55 3.53 23.10
C PHE A 623 -5.76 2.29 23.53
N GLY A 624 -4.53 2.48 24.04
CA GLY A 624 -3.70 1.38 24.51
C GLY A 624 -4.33 0.60 25.67
N ARG A 625 -4.96 1.30 26.62
CA ARG A 625 -5.74 0.66 27.71
C ARG A 625 -6.94 -0.11 27.18
N MET A 626 -7.75 0.52 26.31
CA MET A 626 -8.92 -0.14 25.73
C MET A 626 -8.57 -1.38 24.90
N SER A 627 -7.39 -1.37 24.28
CA SER A 627 -6.87 -2.47 23.46
C SER A 627 -6.11 -3.54 24.26
N ASN A 628 -6.08 -3.45 25.60
CA ASN A 628 -5.34 -4.35 26.49
C ASN A 628 -3.85 -4.50 26.13
N LEU A 629 -3.21 -3.39 25.72
CA LEU A 629 -1.76 -3.38 25.49
C LEU A 629 -0.99 -3.45 26.82
N GLN A 630 0.29 -3.80 26.76
CA GLN A 630 1.13 -3.87 27.96
C GLN A 630 1.20 -2.50 28.64
N ALA A 631 1.08 -2.48 29.96
CA ALA A 631 1.12 -1.23 30.74
C ALA A 631 2.41 -0.41 30.48
N ALA A 632 3.54 -1.10 30.23
CA ALA A 632 4.80 -0.48 29.87
C ALA A 632 4.71 0.34 28.57
N ASP A 633 4.05 -0.20 27.54
CA ASP A 633 3.88 0.47 26.25
C ASP A 633 2.96 1.68 26.38
N VAL A 634 1.85 1.53 27.12
CA VAL A 634 0.89 2.62 27.39
C VAL A 634 1.56 3.77 28.12
N ALA A 635 2.40 3.46 29.12
CA ALA A 635 3.10 4.45 29.92
C ALA A 635 4.12 5.29 29.13
N VAL A 636 4.58 4.82 27.97
CA VAL A 636 5.36 5.66 27.04
C VAL A 636 4.54 6.87 26.59
N ALA A 637 3.29 6.66 26.20
CA ALA A 637 2.39 7.75 25.80
C ALA A 637 2.07 8.67 26.99
N GLU A 638 1.86 8.12 28.19
CA GLU A 638 1.60 8.91 29.40
C GLU A 638 2.78 9.78 29.81
N PHE A 639 4.01 9.27 29.69
CA PHE A 639 5.22 10.07 29.90
C PHE A 639 5.28 11.24 28.93
N TYR A 640 5.04 11.00 27.63
CA TYR A 640 5.07 12.06 26.63
C TYR A 640 3.92 13.06 26.77
N GLN A 641 2.74 12.62 27.21
CA GLN A 641 1.64 13.50 27.59
C GLN A 641 2.09 14.45 28.72
N ALA A 642 2.65 13.90 29.81
CA ALA A 642 3.14 14.67 30.94
C ALA A 642 4.28 15.63 30.54
N LEU A 643 5.16 15.21 29.63
CA LEU A 643 6.19 16.07 29.04
C LEU A 643 5.56 17.24 28.26
N GLY A 644 4.57 16.98 27.41
CA GLY A 644 3.83 18.02 26.69
C GLY A 644 3.15 19.03 27.62
N MET A 645 2.57 18.55 28.73
CA MET A 645 1.99 19.40 29.79
C MET A 645 3.07 20.22 30.49
N HIS A 646 4.21 19.62 30.81
CA HIS A 646 5.34 20.28 31.47
C HIS A 646 5.92 21.41 30.60
N LEU A 647 6.09 21.19 29.30
CA LEU A 647 6.57 22.20 28.36
C LEU A 647 5.59 23.38 28.22
N GLN A 648 4.30 23.15 28.45
CA GLN A 648 3.26 24.18 28.53
C GLN A 648 3.14 24.82 29.93
N LYS A 649 3.96 24.41 30.91
CA LYS A 649 3.95 24.89 32.30
C LYS A 649 2.64 24.58 33.05
N LYS A 650 1.96 23.50 32.69
CA LYS A 650 0.77 23.01 33.42
C LYS A 650 1.20 22.34 34.73
N THR A 651 0.54 22.69 35.83
CA THR A 651 0.89 22.19 37.19
C THR A 651 0.57 20.71 37.37
N GLU A 652 -0.39 20.19 36.62
CA GLU A 652 -0.86 18.81 36.66
C GLU A 652 0.14 17.81 36.07
N ALA A 653 1.16 18.28 35.33
CA ALA A 653 2.17 17.42 34.72
C ALA A 653 2.89 16.53 35.75
N LEU A 654 3.22 17.09 36.92
CA LEU A 654 3.89 16.34 37.99
C LEU A 654 3.01 15.22 38.56
N GLN A 655 1.70 15.43 38.64
CA GLN A 655 0.77 14.41 39.10
C GLN A 655 0.75 13.23 38.13
N LEU A 656 0.75 13.49 36.82
CA LEU A 656 0.78 12.44 35.82
C LEU A 656 2.12 11.68 35.84
N PHE A 657 3.26 12.36 36.03
CA PHE A 657 4.55 11.69 36.21
C PHE A 657 4.58 10.76 37.43
N ARG A 658 3.92 11.13 38.54
CA ARG A 658 3.82 10.27 39.75
C ARG A 658 2.92 9.06 39.56
N GLN A 659 2.04 9.06 38.56
CA GLN A 659 1.16 7.95 38.24
C GLN A 659 1.80 6.93 37.29
N LEU A 660 3.00 7.22 36.76
CA LEU A 660 3.71 6.27 35.91
C LEU A 660 3.95 4.94 36.66
N PRO A 661 3.87 3.79 35.98
CA PRO A 661 3.99 2.48 36.62
C PRO A 661 5.30 2.30 37.40
N ALA A 662 5.25 1.60 38.53
CA ALA A 662 6.41 1.32 39.40
C ALA A 662 7.61 0.71 38.65
N MET A 663 7.36 -0.07 37.59
CA MET A 663 8.42 -0.67 36.75
C MET A 663 9.35 0.35 36.06
N PHE A 664 8.93 1.62 35.90
CA PHE A 664 9.82 2.69 35.45
C PHE A 664 10.86 3.07 36.50
N PHE A 665 10.56 2.82 37.78
CA PHE A 665 11.34 3.21 38.94
C PHE A 665 12.14 2.04 39.54
N GLU A 666 11.65 0.80 39.38
CA GLU A 666 12.36 -0.45 39.74
C GLU A 666 13.63 -0.70 38.89
N SER A 667 14.41 -1.75 39.21
CA SER A 667 15.68 -2.11 38.54
C SER A 667 15.49 -2.62 37.09
N SER A 668 14.98 -1.76 36.21
CA SER A 668 14.83 -2.01 34.78
C SER A 668 16.05 -1.50 34.01
N ASP A 669 16.60 -2.35 33.13
CA ASP A 669 17.66 -1.97 32.19
C ASP A 669 17.12 -1.51 30.82
N GLN A 670 15.79 -1.33 30.68
CA GLN A 670 15.23 -0.74 29.47
C GLN A 670 15.73 0.69 29.26
N PRO A 671 16.27 1.03 28.08
CA PRO A 671 16.84 2.35 27.80
C PRO A 671 15.84 3.49 28.00
N PHE A 672 14.59 3.33 27.57
CA PHE A 672 13.56 4.35 27.75
C PHE A 672 13.23 4.58 29.23
N HIS A 673 13.13 3.51 30.03
CA HIS A 673 12.90 3.66 31.48
C HIS A 673 14.07 4.38 32.16
N LEU A 674 15.31 4.05 31.77
CA LEU A 674 16.51 4.74 32.25
C LEU A 674 16.49 6.23 31.88
N PHE A 675 16.07 6.56 30.65
CA PHE A 675 15.88 7.96 30.24
C PHE A 675 14.81 8.67 31.08
N VAL A 676 13.65 8.04 31.32
CA VAL A 676 12.59 8.60 32.17
C VAL A 676 13.11 8.89 33.58
N LYS A 677 13.87 7.96 34.19
CA LYS A 677 14.50 8.18 35.49
C LYS A 677 15.40 9.41 35.47
N VAL A 678 16.32 9.48 34.51
CA VAL A 678 17.26 10.61 34.35
C VAL A 678 16.49 11.92 34.16
N PHE A 679 15.46 11.93 33.32
CA PHE A 679 14.61 13.09 33.10
C PHE A 679 13.93 13.56 34.40
N LEU A 680 13.28 12.65 35.12
CA LEU A 680 12.53 12.97 36.34
C LEU A 680 13.45 13.39 37.49
N GLY A 681 14.56 12.69 37.70
CA GLY A 681 15.54 13.02 38.74
C GLY A 681 16.19 14.39 38.53
N LEU A 682 16.46 14.77 37.28
CA LEU A 682 17.02 16.08 36.95
C LEU A 682 15.97 17.21 36.98
N THR A 683 14.73 16.93 36.58
CA THR A 683 13.69 17.95 36.44
C THR A 683 12.92 18.19 37.75
N PHE A 684 12.74 17.14 38.57
CA PHE A 684 11.96 17.17 39.81
C PHE A 684 12.66 16.41 40.95
N PRO A 685 13.89 16.80 41.35
CA PRO A 685 14.69 16.06 42.33
C PRO A 685 13.98 15.87 43.69
N GLY A 686 13.19 16.86 44.12
CA GLY A 686 12.43 16.76 45.38
C GLY A 686 11.19 15.86 45.30
N ALA A 687 10.68 15.56 44.10
CA ALA A 687 9.53 14.70 43.91
C ALA A 687 9.89 13.23 43.66
N PHE A 688 11.14 12.96 43.27
CA PHE A 688 11.67 11.62 43.01
C PHE A 688 13.07 11.44 43.64
N PRO A 689 13.21 11.59 44.98
CA PRO A 689 14.50 11.50 45.67
C PRO A 689 15.14 10.10 45.60
N GLU A 690 14.36 9.06 45.30
CA GLU A 690 14.79 7.68 45.17
C GLU A 690 15.58 7.38 43.88
N ILE A 691 15.60 8.30 42.91
CA ILE A 691 16.27 8.08 41.64
C ILE A 691 17.78 8.31 41.76
N ASP A 692 18.55 7.24 41.57
CA ASP A 692 19.98 7.32 41.33
C ASP A 692 20.26 7.73 39.87
N ILE A 693 20.55 9.03 39.68
CA ILE A 693 20.79 9.63 38.36
C ILE A 693 22.06 9.05 37.72
N ASP A 694 23.17 8.93 38.47
CA ASP A 694 24.46 8.48 37.91
C ASP A 694 24.48 6.98 37.57
N ALA A 695 23.82 6.14 38.39
CA ALA A 695 23.62 4.73 38.04
C ALA A 695 22.75 4.60 36.78
N SER A 696 21.70 5.42 36.64
CA SER A 696 20.82 5.40 35.47
C SER A 696 21.53 5.88 34.20
N LEU A 697 22.31 6.96 34.29
CA LEU A 697 23.14 7.47 33.19
C LEU A 697 24.18 6.45 32.73
N SER A 698 24.90 5.83 33.68
CA SER A 698 25.94 4.85 33.37
C SER A 698 25.38 3.66 32.61
N ARG A 699 24.20 3.15 33.01
CA ARG A 699 23.53 2.06 32.29
C ARG A 699 23.01 2.52 30.94
N LEU A 700 22.42 3.71 30.86
CA LEU A 700 21.87 4.25 29.62
C LEU A 700 22.96 4.38 28.53
N ASN A 701 24.17 4.84 28.89
CA ASN A 701 25.30 4.95 27.95
C ASN A 701 25.71 3.61 27.32
N LEU A 702 25.49 2.48 28.01
CA LEU A 702 25.80 1.14 27.48
C LEU A 702 24.82 0.65 26.41
N THR A 703 23.63 1.26 26.31
CA THR A 703 22.54 0.78 25.46
C THR A 703 22.61 1.26 24.01
N ASP A 704 23.40 2.31 23.74
CA ASP A 704 23.42 3.02 22.45
C ASP A 704 22.05 3.61 22.05
N TYR A 705 21.14 3.78 23.00
CA TYR A 705 19.84 4.42 22.79
C TYR A 705 19.99 5.90 22.43
N TYR A 706 19.07 6.38 21.61
CA TYR A 706 18.91 7.78 21.25
C TYR A 706 17.47 8.15 21.49
N GLU A 707 17.26 9.07 22.43
CA GLU A 707 15.94 9.63 22.69
C GLU A 707 15.79 10.94 21.92
N PRO A 708 14.94 11.02 20.87
CA PRO A 708 14.74 12.27 20.14
C PRO A 708 14.42 13.45 21.04
N VAL A 709 13.67 13.28 22.13
CA VAL A 709 13.24 14.38 23.00
C VAL A 709 14.27 14.82 24.06
N TRP A 710 15.49 14.26 24.04
CA TRP A 710 16.55 14.57 25.02
C TRP A 710 16.85 16.06 25.15
N MET A 711 16.60 16.84 24.10
CA MET A 711 16.88 18.27 24.04
C MET A 711 16.12 19.07 25.11
N PHE A 712 14.99 18.57 25.62
CA PHE A 712 14.20 19.25 26.65
C PHE A 712 14.80 19.14 28.05
N VAL A 713 15.78 18.25 28.26
CA VAL A 713 16.54 18.12 29.51
C VAL A 713 18.04 18.35 29.30
N ALA A 714 18.46 18.80 28.11
CA ALA A 714 19.86 18.92 27.72
C ALA A 714 20.66 19.91 28.59
N ASP A 715 20.07 21.04 28.99
CA ASP A 715 20.78 22.01 29.84
C ASP A 715 20.96 21.50 31.27
N GLN A 716 19.96 20.79 31.81
CA GLN A 716 20.04 20.14 33.11
C GLN A 716 21.08 19.01 33.09
N LEU A 717 21.06 18.15 32.07
CA LEU A 717 22.06 17.09 31.86
C LEU A 717 23.48 17.66 31.81
N TYR A 718 23.71 18.68 30.98
CA TYR A 718 25.03 19.27 30.82
C TYR A 718 25.50 20.00 32.09
N SER A 719 24.58 20.64 32.82
CA SER A 719 24.90 21.37 34.06
C SER A 719 25.09 20.44 35.25
N TYR A 720 24.49 19.24 35.25
CA TYR A 720 24.73 18.20 36.25
C TYR A 720 26.22 17.78 36.27
N GLY A 721 26.87 17.77 35.10
CA GLY A 721 28.33 17.78 35.00
C GLY A 721 29.04 16.46 35.31
N SER A 722 28.33 15.39 35.67
CA SER A 722 28.96 14.07 35.85
C SER A 722 29.53 13.52 34.54
N ALA A 723 30.55 12.66 34.62
CA ALA A 723 31.20 12.10 33.44
C ALA A 723 30.19 11.37 32.53
N ALA A 724 29.27 10.61 33.13
CA ALA A 724 28.22 9.88 32.42
C ALA A 724 27.21 10.84 31.75
N ALA A 725 26.84 11.95 32.41
CA ALA A 725 25.94 12.96 31.83
C ALA A 725 26.57 13.65 30.62
N ILE A 726 27.84 14.05 30.74
CA ILE A 726 28.58 14.68 29.64
C ILE A 726 28.77 13.71 28.46
N GLU A 727 29.03 12.43 28.74
CA GLU A 727 29.09 11.38 27.71
C GLU A 727 27.74 11.21 26.99
N LEU A 728 26.63 11.17 27.72
CA LEU A 728 25.29 11.06 27.14
C LEU A 728 24.98 12.24 26.21
N VAL A 729 25.27 13.48 26.66
CA VAL A 729 25.09 14.70 25.86
C VAL A 729 25.94 14.65 24.60
N LYS A 730 27.22 14.27 24.69
CA LYS A 730 28.09 14.10 23.51
C LYS A 730 27.54 13.09 22.52
N SER A 731 27.11 11.92 23.02
CA SER A 731 26.52 10.85 22.21
C SER A 731 25.27 11.32 21.47
N HIS A 732 24.36 12.03 22.14
CA HIS A 732 23.14 12.54 21.53
C HIS A 732 23.39 13.68 20.54
N ILE A 733 24.37 14.54 20.80
CA ILE A 733 24.80 15.57 19.84
C ILE A 733 25.38 14.94 18.57
N ASP A 734 26.21 13.91 18.70
CA ASP A 734 26.80 13.21 17.55
C ASP A 734 25.74 12.53 16.65
N LYS A 735 24.59 12.17 17.22
CA LYS A 735 23.44 11.57 16.51
C LYS A 735 22.43 12.59 15.97
N LEU A 736 22.40 13.80 16.54
CA LEU A 736 21.47 14.86 16.16
C LEU A 736 21.82 15.45 14.78
N GLN A 737 20.85 15.43 13.87
CA GLN A 737 21.05 15.95 12.52
C GLN A 737 21.07 17.49 12.52
N PRO A 738 21.99 18.14 11.76
CA PRO A 738 22.12 19.60 11.76
C PRO A 738 20.84 20.35 11.38
N ASP A 739 20.08 19.80 10.43
CA ASP A 739 18.84 20.41 9.97
C ASP A 739 17.73 20.30 11.02
N LEU A 740 17.61 19.14 11.68
CA LEU A 740 16.70 18.99 12.82
C LEU A 740 17.10 19.93 13.97
N LYS A 741 18.40 20.02 14.28
CA LYS A 741 18.91 20.96 15.28
C LYS A 741 18.48 22.38 14.98
N ALA A 742 18.64 22.85 13.74
CA ALA A 742 18.26 24.20 13.35
C ALA A 742 16.76 24.45 13.52
N LEU A 743 15.90 23.49 13.15
CA LEU A 743 14.46 23.56 13.38
C LEU A 743 14.12 23.61 14.87
N LEU A 744 14.77 22.79 15.70
CA LEU A 744 14.56 22.79 17.14
C LEU A 744 15.02 24.09 17.82
N GLU A 745 16.16 24.67 17.40
CA GLU A 745 16.63 25.98 17.89
C GLU A 745 15.68 27.13 17.52
N GLN A 746 14.86 26.97 16.47
CA GLN A 746 13.82 27.93 16.09
C GLN A 746 12.54 27.73 16.91
N ARG A 747 12.13 26.46 17.08
CA ARG A 747 10.88 26.08 17.76
C ARG A 747 10.96 26.25 19.28
N PHE A 748 12.14 26.03 19.89
CA PHE A 748 12.30 25.98 21.34
C PHE A 748 13.41 26.91 21.85
N PRO A 749 13.06 28.01 22.54
CA PRO A 749 14.05 28.95 23.10
C PRO A 749 15.08 28.31 24.05
N ALA A 750 14.66 27.32 24.84
CA ALA A 750 15.55 26.58 25.74
C ALA A 750 16.63 25.80 24.99
N VAL A 751 16.27 25.15 23.87
CA VAL A 751 17.21 24.43 23.00
C VAL A 751 18.21 25.39 22.37
N GLN A 752 17.74 26.55 21.90
CA GLN A 752 18.60 27.60 21.38
C GLN A 752 19.61 28.10 22.42
N LYS A 753 19.15 28.35 23.66
CA LYS A 753 20.00 28.79 24.78
C LYS A 753 21.08 27.74 25.09
N PHE A 754 20.70 26.47 25.14
CA PHE A 754 21.62 25.36 25.37
C PHE A 754 22.73 25.30 24.30
N PHE A 755 22.37 25.29 23.01
CA PHE A 755 23.39 25.23 21.96
C PHE A 755 24.23 26.50 21.84
N LYS A 756 23.70 27.68 22.20
CA LYS A 756 24.52 28.90 22.35
C LYS A 756 25.57 28.74 23.46
N LYS A 757 25.21 28.15 24.60
CA LYS A 757 26.13 27.83 25.71
C LYS A 757 27.23 26.83 25.27
N LEU A 758 26.89 25.89 24.40
CA LEU A 758 27.82 24.86 23.90
C LEU A 758 28.80 25.35 22.80
N ARG A 759 28.50 26.46 22.10
CA ARG A 759 29.35 27.00 20.99
C ARG A 759 30.76 27.44 21.43
N SER A 760 31.05 27.49 22.73
CA SER A 760 32.41 27.61 23.26
C SER A 760 33.27 26.36 22.99
N THR A 761 32.68 25.27 22.50
CA THR A 761 33.35 24.02 22.09
C THR A 761 33.16 23.74 20.59
N LYS A 762 34.26 23.63 19.82
CA LYS A 762 34.23 23.27 18.39
C LYS A 762 33.91 21.78 18.23
N TYR A 763 32.73 21.45 17.72
CA TYR A 763 32.40 20.11 17.24
C TYR A 763 32.49 20.07 15.71
N ALA A 764 33.31 19.17 15.16
CA ALA A 764 33.43 18.95 13.71
C ALA A 764 32.29 18.06 13.20
N ARG A 765 31.74 18.39 12.03
CA ARG A 765 30.74 17.58 11.34
C ARG A 765 31.39 16.29 10.86
N LYS A 766 30.83 15.11 11.20
CA LYS A 766 31.42 13.80 10.87
C LYS A 766 30.78 13.09 9.68
N ASN A 767 29.53 13.46 9.33
CA ASN A 767 28.71 12.78 8.32
C ASN A 767 27.88 13.80 7.50
N TYR A 768 27.61 13.46 6.25
CA TYR A 768 26.83 14.26 5.29
C TYR A 768 25.71 13.42 4.65
N THR A 769 24.65 14.09 4.19
CA THR A 769 23.55 13.44 3.45
C THR A 769 23.82 13.58 1.96
N LEU A 770 24.06 12.46 1.28
CA LEU A 770 24.19 12.41 -0.17
C LEU A 770 22.85 12.02 -0.80
N ILE A 771 22.40 12.80 -1.77
CA ILE A 771 21.15 12.61 -2.49
C ILE A 771 21.48 12.43 -3.97
N ARG A 772 21.21 11.26 -4.53
CA ARG A 772 21.42 10.97 -5.95
C ARG A 772 20.09 10.63 -6.60
N ASN A 773 19.60 11.52 -7.46
CA ASN A 773 18.31 11.33 -8.17
C ASN A 773 17.16 10.95 -7.21
N GLY A 774 17.05 11.65 -6.08
CA GLY A 774 16.04 11.39 -5.04
C GLY A 774 16.37 10.27 -4.04
N ARG A 775 17.47 9.52 -4.22
CA ARG A 775 17.91 8.49 -3.27
C ARG A 775 18.86 9.08 -2.22
N HIS A 776 18.57 8.90 -0.94
CA HIS A 776 19.34 9.44 0.19
C HIS A 776 20.30 8.39 0.77
N SER A 777 21.53 8.79 1.13
CA SER A 777 22.52 7.94 1.82
C SER A 777 23.45 8.76 2.74
N VAL A 778 24.07 8.14 3.75
CA VAL A 778 25.13 8.78 4.56
C VAL A 778 26.48 8.62 3.90
N VAL A 779 27.27 9.70 3.88
CA VAL A 779 28.68 9.64 3.53
C VAL A 779 29.54 10.25 4.65
N ASN A 780 30.65 9.59 4.97
CA ASN A 780 31.62 10.10 5.95
C ASN A 780 32.49 11.21 5.32
N GLU A 781 33.35 11.81 6.14
CA GLU A 781 34.29 12.84 5.68
C GLU A 781 35.14 12.39 4.47
N GLN A 782 35.64 11.16 4.45
CA GLN A 782 36.43 10.65 3.32
C GLN A 782 35.63 10.64 2.02
N HIS A 783 34.38 10.18 2.06
CA HIS A 783 33.50 10.18 0.89
C HIS A 783 33.10 11.60 0.48
N TYR A 784 32.95 12.53 1.41
CA TYR A 784 32.75 13.96 1.10
C TYR A 784 33.94 14.53 0.35
N GLN A 785 35.17 14.26 0.80
CA GLN A 785 36.38 14.68 0.11
C GLN A 785 36.48 14.06 -1.30
N ASN A 786 36.13 12.78 -1.43
CA ASN A 786 36.07 12.10 -2.73
C ASN A 786 35.03 12.77 -3.65
N PHE A 787 33.83 13.06 -3.14
CA PHE A 787 32.77 13.74 -3.88
C PHE A 787 33.20 15.13 -4.37
N GLU A 788 33.91 15.91 -3.55
CA GLU A 788 34.45 17.22 -3.96
C GLU A 788 35.51 17.12 -5.07
N SER A 789 36.26 16.01 -5.10
CA SER A 789 37.30 15.75 -6.11
C SER A 789 36.78 15.12 -7.42
N GLU A 790 35.54 14.60 -7.43
CA GLU A 790 34.99 13.83 -8.53
C GLU A 790 34.50 14.73 -9.69
N ILE A 791 34.82 14.36 -10.94
CA ILE A 791 34.35 15.10 -12.13
C ILE A 791 33.02 14.51 -12.59
N HIS A 792 31.93 15.19 -12.23
CA HIS A 792 30.57 14.76 -12.57
C HIS A 792 30.10 15.30 -13.93
N ARG A 793 30.49 14.65 -15.04
CA ARG A 793 30.03 15.03 -16.39
C ARG A 793 28.54 14.71 -16.57
N GLY A 794 27.79 15.65 -17.15
CA GLY A 794 26.36 15.47 -17.45
C GLY A 794 25.45 15.34 -16.22
N THR A 795 25.96 15.63 -15.01
CA THR A 795 25.20 15.54 -13.75
C THR A 795 25.17 16.91 -13.07
N LEU A 796 24.02 17.31 -12.54
CA LEU A 796 23.87 18.52 -11.73
C LEU A 796 24.35 18.25 -10.32
N VAL A 797 25.37 18.96 -9.86
CA VAL A 797 25.99 18.78 -8.55
C VAL A 797 25.68 19.97 -7.67
N PHE A 798 25.11 19.72 -6.49
CA PHE A 798 24.94 20.74 -5.46
C PHE A 798 25.66 20.34 -4.18
N ASN A 799 26.71 21.07 -3.82
CA ASN A 799 27.31 20.97 -2.51
C ASN A 799 26.64 21.98 -1.58
N GLY A 800 25.78 21.49 -0.69
CA GLY A 800 25.08 22.27 0.33
C GLY A 800 26.00 22.82 1.42
N VAL A 801 27.17 22.22 1.65
CA VAL A 801 28.17 22.70 2.62
C VAL A 801 28.85 23.97 2.10
N THR A 802 29.31 23.94 0.84
CA THR A 802 30.04 25.06 0.21
C THR A 802 29.12 26.02 -0.55
N GLY A 803 27.90 25.59 -0.86
CA GLY A 803 26.95 26.30 -1.69
C GLY A 803 27.21 26.22 -3.20
N LYS A 804 28.18 25.40 -3.63
CA LYS A 804 28.56 25.24 -5.04
C LYS A 804 27.48 24.47 -5.80
N LEU A 805 27.00 25.05 -6.90
CA LEU A 805 26.07 24.42 -7.85
C LEU A 805 26.74 24.34 -9.23
N ALA A 806 26.89 23.14 -9.78
CA ALA A 806 27.62 22.92 -11.03
C ALA A 806 26.94 21.91 -11.96
N PHE A 807 27.05 22.11 -13.27
CA PHE A 807 26.64 21.16 -14.31
C PHE A 807 27.65 21.19 -15.45
N SER A 808 28.40 20.11 -15.62
CA SER A 808 29.50 20.03 -16.58
C SER A 808 30.51 21.20 -16.39
N LYS A 809 30.69 22.09 -17.37
CA LYS A 809 31.62 23.23 -17.27
C LYS A 809 31.05 24.47 -16.57
N ARG A 810 29.75 24.50 -16.27
CA ARG A 810 29.07 25.66 -15.69
C ARG A 810 29.01 25.51 -14.19
N ALA A 811 29.38 26.54 -13.44
CA ALA A 811 29.29 26.54 -11.98
C ALA A 811 28.92 27.93 -11.44
N ILE A 812 28.22 27.95 -10.32
CA ILE A 812 27.91 29.16 -9.55
C ILE A 812 27.95 28.83 -8.05
N SER A 813 28.16 29.84 -7.20
CA SER A 813 28.06 29.69 -5.75
C SER A 813 26.80 30.38 -5.23
N ILE A 814 26.03 29.66 -4.41
CA ILE A 814 24.89 30.18 -3.67
C ILE A 814 25.32 30.26 -2.20
N LYS A 815 25.27 31.45 -1.58
CA LYS A 815 25.70 31.63 -0.18
C LYS A 815 25.06 30.57 0.74
N PRO A 816 25.84 29.72 1.44
CA PRO A 816 25.32 28.74 2.38
C PRO A 816 24.42 29.38 3.43
N GLY A 817 23.26 28.75 3.69
CA GLY A 817 22.28 29.28 4.63
C GLY A 817 21.55 30.54 4.15
N SER A 818 21.67 30.94 2.88
CA SER A 818 20.74 31.92 2.29
C SER A 818 19.38 31.29 2.00
N ILE A 819 18.36 32.12 1.79
CA ILE A 819 17.01 31.66 1.42
C ILE A 819 17.07 30.77 0.16
N LEU A 820 17.80 31.19 -0.89
CA LEU A 820 17.90 30.44 -2.14
C LEU A 820 18.61 29.08 -1.95
N HIS A 821 19.63 29.05 -1.10
CA HIS A 821 20.35 27.83 -0.74
C HIS A 821 19.42 26.83 -0.04
N ARG A 822 18.65 27.29 0.96
CA ARG A 822 17.70 26.44 1.69
C ARG A 822 16.56 25.93 0.81
N ILE A 823 16.02 26.78 -0.08
CA ILE A 823 15.00 26.36 -1.04
C ILE A 823 15.55 25.26 -1.95
N LEU A 824 16.75 25.44 -2.51
CA LEU A 824 17.34 24.44 -3.40
C LEU A 824 17.61 23.12 -2.70
N ALA A 825 18.15 23.16 -1.48
CA ALA A 825 18.35 21.97 -0.65
C ALA A 825 17.03 21.24 -0.37
N CYS A 826 15.96 22.00 -0.08
CA CYS A 826 14.62 21.46 0.15
C CYS A 826 14.06 20.76 -1.11
N LEU A 827 14.12 21.42 -2.26
CA LEU A 827 13.60 20.87 -3.52
C LEU A 827 14.38 19.64 -4.00
N LEU A 828 15.71 19.65 -3.88
CA LEU A 828 16.54 18.49 -4.23
C LEU A 828 16.31 17.32 -3.26
N SER A 829 16.00 17.61 -2.00
CA SER A 829 15.65 16.58 -1.03
C SER A 829 14.30 15.93 -1.32
N ALA A 830 13.32 16.72 -1.75
CA ALA A 830 11.98 16.26 -2.08
C ALA A 830 11.85 15.63 -3.48
N PHE A 831 12.87 15.74 -4.33
CA PHE A 831 12.80 15.29 -5.72
C PHE A 831 12.47 13.78 -5.83
N PRO A 832 11.57 13.36 -6.74
CA PRO A 832 10.91 14.15 -7.79
C PRO A 832 9.56 14.78 -7.37
N GLU A 833 9.18 14.66 -6.11
CA GLU A 833 7.87 15.10 -5.62
C GLU A 833 7.75 16.62 -5.55
N ASP A 834 6.52 17.11 -5.51
CA ASP A 834 6.22 18.50 -5.28
C ASP A 834 6.25 18.84 -3.77
N VAL A 835 6.54 20.11 -3.47
CA VAL A 835 6.65 20.63 -2.11
C VAL A 835 5.49 21.61 -1.87
N PRO A 836 4.61 21.35 -0.90
CA PRO A 836 3.60 22.32 -0.50
C PRO A 836 4.23 23.65 -0.07
N LEU A 837 3.65 24.76 -0.53
CA LEU A 837 4.22 26.09 -0.37
C LEU A 837 4.31 26.51 1.10
N GLY A 838 3.33 26.10 1.93
CA GLY A 838 3.38 26.32 3.38
C GLY A 838 4.54 25.57 4.05
N ALA A 839 4.72 24.28 3.72
CA ALA A 839 5.81 23.47 4.25
C ALA A 839 7.19 23.99 3.80
N LEU A 840 7.32 24.45 2.54
CA LEU A 840 8.53 25.13 2.08
C LEU A 840 8.79 26.40 2.88
N TYR A 841 7.75 27.21 3.13
CA TYR A 841 7.88 28.45 3.87
C TYR A 841 8.39 28.20 5.29
N GLU A 842 7.76 27.29 6.02
CA GLU A 842 8.15 26.92 7.37
C GLU A 842 9.58 26.39 7.43
N THR A 843 9.97 25.54 6.47
CA THR A 843 11.33 24.98 6.40
C THR A 843 12.39 26.04 6.12
N VAL A 844 12.10 27.03 5.27
CA VAL A 844 13.11 27.99 4.78
C VAL A 844 13.13 29.28 5.60
N TRP A 845 12.00 29.72 6.14
CA TRP A 845 11.86 30.98 6.88
C TRP A 845 11.64 30.78 8.39
N GLY A 846 11.24 29.59 8.86
CA GLY A 846 11.19 29.27 10.30
C GLY A 846 9.99 29.84 11.06
N GLY A 847 8.87 30.11 10.38
CA GLY A 847 7.62 30.59 10.98
C GLY A 847 6.39 30.07 10.24
N LYS A 848 5.22 30.12 10.90
CA LYS A 848 3.95 29.61 10.35
C LYS A 848 3.62 30.32 9.03
N TYR A 849 3.19 29.55 8.04
CA TYR A 849 2.86 30.12 6.74
C TYR A 849 1.55 30.93 6.80
N GLU A 850 1.63 32.22 6.48
CA GLU A 850 0.48 33.10 6.29
C GLU A 850 0.31 33.41 4.79
N PRO A 851 -0.83 33.06 4.16
CA PRO A 851 -1.01 33.20 2.71
C PRO A 851 -0.82 34.61 2.17
N GLU A 852 -1.25 35.62 2.92
CA GLU A 852 -1.24 37.03 2.50
C GLU A 852 0.18 37.57 2.27
N TYR A 853 1.13 37.23 3.14
CA TYR A 853 2.51 37.76 3.08
C TYR A 853 3.53 36.72 2.60
N GLY A 854 3.33 35.45 2.98
CA GLY A 854 4.26 34.37 2.66
C GLY A 854 4.33 34.04 1.18
N SER A 855 3.19 34.11 0.46
CA SER A 855 3.12 33.78 -0.96
C SER A 855 4.03 34.64 -1.84
N MET A 856 4.07 35.96 -1.57
CA MET A 856 4.92 36.90 -2.31
C MET A 856 6.41 36.68 -2.05
N ALA A 857 6.81 36.46 -0.79
CA ALA A 857 8.19 36.22 -0.41
C ALA A 857 8.73 34.94 -1.07
N VAL A 858 7.94 33.86 -1.05
CA VAL A 858 8.28 32.60 -1.72
C VAL A 858 8.40 32.83 -3.22
N LYS A 859 7.40 33.45 -3.86
CA LYS A 859 7.40 33.71 -5.31
C LYS A 859 8.64 34.48 -5.77
N ALA A 860 9.02 35.54 -5.04
CA ALA A 860 10.21 36.34 -5.37
C ALA A 860 11.52 35.53 -5.24
N ALA A 861 11.68 34.75 -4.16
CA ALA A 861 12.84 33.90 -3.97
C ALA A 861 12.93 32.78 -5.03
N MET A 862 11.79 32.16 -5.36
CA MET A 862 11.69 31.11 -6.37
C MET A 862 12.06 31.61 -7.77
N LEU A 863 11.60 32.80 -8.16
CA LEU A 863 11.97 33.41 -9.45
C LEU A 863 13.48 33.65 -9.56
N ARG A 864 14.13 34.07 -8.45
CA ARG A 864 15.59 34.25 -8.40
C ARG A 864 16.31 32.90 -8.48
N LEU A 865 15.86 31.89 -7.73
CA LEU A 865 16.45 30.56 -7.76
C LEU A 865 16.34 29.93 -9.15
N ARG A 866 15.16 30.02 -9.79
CA ARG A 866 14.94 29.53 -11.15
C ARG A 866 15.97 30.07 -12.13
N LYS A 867 16.20 31.39 -12.12
CA LYS A 867 17.21 32.03 -12.99
C LYS A 867 18.63 31.52 -12.70
N ILE A 868 18.98 31.27 -11.44
CA ILE A 868 20.30 30.75 -11.04
C ILE A 868 20.48 29.31 -11.53
N VAL A 869 19.51 28.44 -11.25
CA VAL A 869 19.57 27.02 -11.63
C VAL A 869 19.61 26.87 -13.15
N GLN A 870 18.79 27.62 -13.89
CA GLN A 870 18.74 27.59 -15.36
C GLN A 870 20.03 28.09 -16.03
N LYS A 871 20.77 29.02 -15.41
CA LYS A 871 22.09 29.42 -15.91
C LYS A 871 23.08 28.25 -15.88
N VAL A 872 23.00 27.41 -14.86
CA VAL A 872 23.90 26.26 -14.67
C VAL A 872 23.42 25.05 -15.49
N CYS A 873 22.15 24.67 -15.35
CA CYS A 873 21.51 23.54 -16.04
C CYS A 873 20.28 24.05 -16.83
N PRO A 874 20.41 24.32 -18.13
CA PRO A 874 19.33 24.93 -18.94
C PRO A 874 18.03 24.13 -19.00
N THR A 875 18.14 22.81 -18.87
CA THR A 875 16.99 21.88 -18.90
C THR A 875 16.25 21.83 -17.56
N ALA A 876 16.82 22.38 -16.48
CA ALA A 876 16.16 22.43 -15.19
C ALA A 876 15.01 23.44 -15.18
N ARG A 877 13.86 23.04 -14.65
CA ARG A 877 12.69 23.91 -14.49
C ARG A 877 12.23 23.90 -13.04
N ILE A 878 11.72 25.04 -12.59
CA ILE A 878 11.03 25.13 -11.31
C ILE A 878 9.64 25.67 -11.59
N GLU A 879 8.63 24.88 -11.26
CA GLU A 879 7.20 25.10 -11.55
C GLU A 879 6.40 25.20 -10.25
N GLY A 880 5.14 25.67 -10.33
CA GLY A 880 4.26 25.76 -9.16
C GLY A 880 3.70 27.14 -8.78
N PHE A 881 3.62 28.09 -9.71
CA PHE A 881 3.17 29.46 -9.42
C PHE A 881 1.63 29.66 -9.49
N GLY A 882 0.84 28.58 -9.36
CA GLY A 882 -0.62 28.57 -9.53
C GLY A 882 -1.43 28.38 -8.24
N ALA A 883 -2.76 28.31 -8.37
CA ALA A 883 -3.74 28.24 -7.28
C ALA A 883 -3.57 27.02 -6.34
N GLU A 884 -2.86 25.99 -6.77
CA GLU A 884 -2.66 24.74 -6.02
C GLU A 884 -1.60 24.83 -4.92
N GLY A 885 -0.79 25.90 -4.86
CA GLY A 885 0.15 26.13 -3.75
C GLY A 885 1.24 25.07 -3.58
N ARG A 886 1.72 24.44 -4.67
CA ARG A 886 2.79 23.42 -4.64
C ARG A 886 3.91 23.74 -5.61
N ILE A 887 5.15 23.43 -5.24
CA ILE A 887 6.38 23.82 -5.96
C ILE A 887 7.17 22.57 -6.34
N ARG A 888 7.58 22.45 -7.60
CA ARG A 888 8.32 21.27 -8.10
C ARG A 888 9.60 21.67 -8.83
N LEU A 889 10.68 20.93 -8.57
CA LEU A 889 11.91 20.96 -9.36
C LEU A 889 11.87 19.84 -10.39
N ILE A 890 12.01 20.19 -11.67
CA ILE A 890 12.05 19.25 -12.79
C ILE A 890 13.48 19.24 -13.33
N LEU A 891 14.07 18.06 -13.42
CA LEU A 891 15.41 17.82 -13.93
C LEU A 891 15.35 16.71 -14.99
N GLU A 892 15.76 17.03 -16.22
CA GLU A 892 15.92 16.05 -17.31
C GLU A 892 17.29 15.36 -17.25
N SER A 893 18.22 15.87 -16.44
CA SER A 893 19.56 15.33 -16.25
C SER A 893 19.72 14.75 -14.84
N PRO A 894 20.59 13.74 -14.66
CA PRO A 894 20.92 13.23 -13.33
C PRO A 894 21.42 14.34 -12.40
N PHE A 895 21.20 14.19 -11.10
CA PHE A 895 21.78 15.08 -10.09
C PHE A 895 22.36 14.33 -8.89
N ALA A 896 23.31 14.98 -8.24
CA ALA A 896 23.83 14.61 -6.94
C ALA A 896 23.89 15.85 -6.02
N ALA A 897 23.37 15.76 -4.81
CA ALA A 897 23.44 16.81 -3.81
C ALA A 897 24.05 16.27 -2.51
N ILE A 898 25.03 16.96 -1.94
CA ILE A 898 25.59 16.62 -0.62
C ILE A 898 25.24 17.73 0.36
N LEU A 899 24.53 17.42 1.44
CA LEU A 899 23.96 18.39 2.39
C LEU A 899 24.53 18.25 3.80
#